data_AF-A0A3B9I0T2-F1
#
_entry.id   AF-A0A3B9I0T2-F1
#
_cell.length_a   1.000
_cell.length_b   1.000
_cell.length_c   1.000
_cell.angle_alpha   90.00
_cell.angle_beta   90.00
_cell.angle_gamma   90.00
#
_symmetry.space_group_name_H-M   'P 1'
#
loop_
_entity.id
_entity.type
_entity.pdbx_description
1 polymer ?
#
loop_
_entity_poly.entity_id
_entity_poly.type
_entity_poly.pdbx_seq_one_letter_code
_entity_poly.pdbx_strand_id
1 'polypeptide(L)'
;EQYNDTQNTPDWSKTALRLAVQKGYLTGYTDNTLKASNYITRAESIKALKNLFGIVYNESGVYGPSVDEEALEVKGNVTVSIENVTLKNMIIDGDLYLAEGIGEGDITLDNITVTGETIVKGGGINSIIIKNSSLANLLIIKKDGEIRLVAQGNTIINSTYLYSSAKLQGERLNVNSFGKVEIKKVAPGGTVEFEGNFSSIDVGASADIEVTGTSKIDELNIHKDIESVNLLVSPYSVIDKLNVNSEIDVINRGIILIASGDFARISRYDIKLPVNLQPRTSSGSSAPSTPKYNLSLSANPVDSGIVTGSGTYEEGKSVTITAIANDGYAFVEWKDGDNQITTSSSFNYTTTSENRTLTAYFETIWDFAGGSGTETDPYQVSNAEQLNEVRNHPDKHFIQTADIDLGVTPWNVGEGWEPVGSLSTPFEGVYDGNDFSIEGLYINRSDHPTGYYQGLFGYVNSESTLSNINLVGPFVHGYRYTGTLAGYNTGEISNCLSTNAEVLNEWDFAGGLVGYNSGIISDSSTTAIVKTDDFNAGGLVGTNYNEIRNCNSEANIAPISLSADGYPYQLGGLVGYNSGGLIENSYATGNVTGWETVGGLVGENFNGSVINCYASGDIMGSEEYVGGLIGVNGSASIVKDSYATGTSNGIYCVGGLIGYNGSMIENSYHRTGTVSGSEKIGGLVGDNNGIITKSHAESNVSGSRYVGGLTGYSGYGEILLSYATGTVTASNETAGGLVGSVQNTTINDCYAMGNVSGGSELAGLAGYLSVGTTVTNCYSTGFVNGSSLIGGLIGAKSSSSTVTSSYWDTDSSGIETSADGIGYSTSAMIKSTNSVPIYTDWDFEDIWIIDEGSSYPYLQWQGSENIPYPPSPFAGGSGTETDPYQVSNAGQLNEVRNHLDKHFIQTADIDLTDSVTYGGIQYNGGEGWEPIGNQLDTFRGSYNGNEYIIINLYINRPFNGMDSALFGYLDNSGVISSCSVSGIVNGYEQTGLLVGKNNGTIINSSTIGEVSGSNTVGGFVGSNLNFGVITGSYSEVKVNSTGITVGGFAGLNAGEIEGCHSKGDVQGIKLVGGLVGANTGNIDESFSSGNVSGDTTSSDTDSGGLVGVNSGSIYNSYSLGNVEGYRFVGGLVGRNSTISYDGNISNSYSTGTVTGTAGIGGLIGHNPGIVTSSYWDTDSSGITTSAGGTGYSTSEMHQQTTFIDWNFTDIWNIDEDSSYPYLRNNE
;
A
#
# COMPACT_ATOMS: atom_id res chain seq x y z
N GLU A 1 -26.93 -45.45 20.97
CA GLU A 1 -27.97 -46.11 20.16
C GLU A 1 -28.00 -45.62 18.71
N GLN A 2 -27.44 -44.43 18.40
CA GLN A 2 -27.36 -43.90 17.04
C GLN A 2 -26.45 -44.70 16.08
N TYR A 3 -25.47 -45.45 16.59
CA TYR A 3 -24.49 -46.21 15.80
C TYR A 3 -24.59 -47.72 16.03
N ASN A 4 -24.39 -48.49 14.95
CA ASN A 4 -24.62 -49.94 14.87
C ASN A 4 -23.72 -50.76 15.81
N ASP A 5 -22.59 -50.19 16.26
CA ASP A 5 -21.61 -50.83 17.13
C ASP A 5 -21.63 -50.28 18.57
N THR A 6 -22.65 -49.50 18.95
CA THR A 6 -22.75 -48.92 20.31
C THR A 6 -22.61 -49.97 21.43
N GLN A 7 -23.07 -51.21 21.19
CA GLN A 7 -22.96 -52.30 22.18
C GLN A 7 -21.52 -52.75 22.42
N ASN A 8 -20.62 -52.52 21.45
CA ASN A 8 -19.20 -52.88 21.50
C ASN A 8 -18.33 -51.76 22.11
N THR A 9 -18.92 -50.61 22.47
CA THR A 9 -18.22 -49.54 23.18
C THR A 9 -17.95 -49.95 24.63
N PRO A 10 -16.72 -49.82 25.16
CA PRO A 10 -16.44 -50.11 26.57
C PRO A 10 -17.32 -49.28 27.53
N ASP A 11 -17.85 -49.90 28.59
CA ASP A 11 -18.77 -49.22 29.52
C ASP A 11 -18.19 -47.94 30.14
N TRP A 12 -16.87 -47.92 30.38
CA TRP A 12 -16.17 -46.77 30.93
C TRP A 12 -16.19 -45.53 30.00
N SER A 13 -16.28 -45.71 28.68
CA SER A 13 -16.22 -44.62 27.69
C SER A 13 -17.57 -44.22 27.10
N LYS A 14 -18.63 -45.01 27.31
CA LYS A 14 -19.97 -44.78 26.72
C LYS A 14 -20.51 -43.39 27.01
N THR A 15 -20.39 -42.90 28.24
CA THR A 15 -20.91 -41.57 28.61
C THR A 15 -20.14 -40.45 27.91
N ALA A 16 -18.80 -40.55 27.88
CA ALA A 16 -17.93 -39.55 27.26
C ALA A 16 -18.09 -39.52 25.74
N LEU A 17 -18.11 -40.68 25.08
CA LEU A 17 -18.32 -40.79 23.63
C LEU A 17 -19.72 -40.31 23.21
N ARG A 18 -20.75 -40.61 24.00
CA ARG A 18 -22.10 -40.10 23.76
C ARG A 18 -22.14 -38.57 23.79
N LEU A 19 -21.48 -37.95 24.77
CA LEU A 19 -21.38 -36.50 24.88
C LEU A 19 -20.59 -35.90 23.70
N ALA A 20 -19.45 -36.51 23.33
CA ALA A 20 -18.62 -36.05 22.22
C ALA A 20 -19.36 -36.14 20.86
N VAL A 21 -20.18 -37.17 20.65
CA VAL A 21 -21.04 -37.28 19.45
C VAL A 21 -22.17 -36.26 19.49
N GLN A 22 -22.83 -36.10 20.64
CA GLN A 22 -23.94 -35.16 20.79
C GLN A 22 -23.50 -33.71 20.55
N LYS A 23 -22.26 -33.38 20.93
CA LYS A 23 -21.62 -32.08 20.71
C LYS A 23 -20.95 -31.94 19.33
N GLY A 24 -20.99 -32.97 18.47
CA GLY A 24 -20.42 -32.94 17.13
C GLY A 24 -18.88 -33.07 17.06
N TYR A 25 -18.19 -33.23 18.19
CA TYR A 25 -16.74 -33.41 18.25
C TYR A 25 -16.28 -34.73 17.62
N LEU A 26 -17.14 -35.75 17.66
CA LEU A 26 -16.95 -37.01 16.96
C LEU A 26 -18.17 -37.30 16.09
N THR A 27 -17.91 -37.72 14.85
CA THR A 27 -18.94 -38.22 13.93
C THR A 27 -18.68 -39.67 13.63
N GLY A 28 -19.72 -40.50 13.57
CA GLY A 28 -19.61 -41.86 13.09
C GLY A 28 -19.10 -41.95 11.65
N TYR A 29 -18.60 -43.13 11.28
CA TYR A 29 -18.16 -43.43 9.93
C TYR A 29 -19.37 -43.57 8.98
N THR A 30 -19.09 -43.56 7.68
CA THR A 30 -20.11 -43.72 6.62
C THR A 30 -20.86 -45.06 6.69
N ASP A 31 -20.33 -46.07 7.38
CA ASP A 31 -20.97 -47.36 7.66
C ASP A 31 -21.90 -47.35 8.91
N ASN A 32 -22.16 -46.16 9.47
CA ASN A 32 -22.97 -45.92 10.66
C ASN A 32 -22.44 -46.62 11.94
N THR A 33 -21.12 -46.74 12.05
CA THR A 33 -20.41 -47.18 13.27
C THR A 33 -19.59 -46.04 13.91
N LEU A 34 -19.25 -46.16 15.19
CA LEU A 34 -18.32 -45.25 15.89
C LEU A 34 -16.90 -45.82 16.00
N LYS A 35 -16.76 -47.15 15.85
CA LYS A 35 -15.54 -47.95 15.98
C LYS A 35 -14.78 -47.67 17.29
N ALA A 36 -15.52 -47.52 18.39
CA ALA A 36 -14.98 -47.09 19.70
C ALA A 36 -13.90 -48.00 20.31
N SER A 37 -13.77 -49.24 19.81
CA SER A 37 -12.73 -50.20 20.23
C SER A 37 -11.46 -50.17 19.37
N ASN A 38 -11.45 -49.41 18.27
CA ASN A 38 -10.29 -49.29 17.40
C ASN A 38 -9.33 -48.21 17.90
N TYR A 39 -8.04 -48.35 17.58
CA TYR A 39 -7.08 -47.26 17.77
C TYR A 39 -7.46 -46.09 16.86
N ILE A 40 -7.52 -44.89 17.44
CA ILE A 40 -7.72 -43.66 16.68
C ILE A 40 -6.50 -43.39 15.80
N THR A 41 -6.71 -43.11 14.53
CA THR A 41 -5.64 -42.71 13.62
C THR A 41 -5.23 -41.26 13.89
N ARG A 42 -4.04 -40.86 13.41
CA ARG A 42 -3.60 -39.46 13.51
C ARG A 42 -4.57 -38.52 12.79
N ALA A 43 -5.11 -38.93 11.64
CA ALA A 43 -6.08 -38.14 10.88
C ALA A 43 -7.42 -37.98 11.62
N GLU A 44 -7.90 -39.03 12.27
CA GLU A 44 -9.11 -38.96 13.12
C GLU A 44 -8.86 -38.15 14.38
N SER A 45 -7.66 -38.23 14.95
CA SER A 45 -7.26 -37.38 16.09
C SER A 45 -7.23 -35.91 15.69
N ILE A 46 -6.64 -35.58 14.53
CA ILE A 46 -6.62 -34.21 14.00
C ILE A 46 -8.03 -33.74 13.66
N LYS A 47 -8.89 -34.59 13.09
CA LYS A 47 -10.27 -34.21 12.78
C LYS A 47 -11.12 -34.00 14.03
N ALA A 48 -10.94 -34.84 15.06
CA ALA A 48 -11.57 -34.64 16.36
C ALA A 48 -11.06 -33.36 17.04
N LEU A 49 -9.75 -33.08 16.98
CA LEU A 49 -9.16 -31.84 17.51
C LEU A 49 -9.65 -30.60 16.73
N LYS A 50 -9.73 -30.68 15.40
CA LYS A 50 -10.27 -29.61 14.55
C LYS A 50 -11.73 -29.32 14.88
N ASN A 51 -12.55 -30.37 15.08
CA ASN A 51 -13.94 -30.20 15.48
C ASN A 51 -14.10 -29.72 16.92
N LEU A 52 -13.11 -29.95 17.79
CA LEU A 52 -13.11 -29.53 19.19
C LEU A 52 -12.70 -28.06 19.37
N PHE A 53 -11.63 -27.63 18.70
CA PHE A 53 -11.08 -26.26 18.82
C PHE A 53 -11.68 -25.28 17.81
N GLY A 54 -12.21 -25.78 16.69
CA GLY A 54 -12.80 -24.97 15.63
C GLY A 54 -11.81 -23.98 15.01
N ILE A 55 -12.21 -22.72 14.85
CA ILE A 55 -11.33 -21.66 14.32
C ILE A 55 -10.42 -21.16 15.44
N VAL A 56 -9.12 -21.04 15.17
CA VAL A 56 -8.14 -20.51 16.13
C VAL A 56 -7.51 -19.24 15.59
N TYR A 57 -7.66 -18.14 16.32
CA TYR A 57 -6.98 -16.87 16.08
C TYR A 57 -5.75 -16.80 17.00
N ASN A 58 -4.57 -16.86 16.40
CA ASN A 58 -3.26 -16.92 17.06
C ASN A 58 -2.28 -15.85 16.55
N GLU A 59 -2.78 -14.90 15.76
CA GLU A 59 -2.08 -13.69 15.34
C GLU A 59 -2.94 -12.48 15.74
N SER A 60 -2.30 -11.37 16.09
CA SER A 60 -3.01 -10.12 16.42
C SER A 60 -3.66 -9.53 15.17
N GLY A 61 -4.82 -8.88 15.32
CA GLY A 61 -5.53 -8.25 14.19
C GLY A 61 -7.04 -8.18 14.37
N VAL A 62 -7.71 -7.59 13.37
CA VAL A 62 -9.16 -7.50 13.29
C VAL A 62 -9.68 -8.60 12.36
N TYR A 63 -10.61 -9.41 12.87
CA TYR A 63 -11.23 -10.49 12.12
C TYR A 63 -12.72 -10.25 12.01
N GLY A 64 -13.23 -10.41 10.79
CA GLY A 64 -14.65 -10.30 10.48
C GLY A 64 -15.00 -9.03 9.69
N PRO A 65 -16.17 -9.03 9.05
CA PRO A 65 -16.58 -7.98 8.12
C PRO A 65 -16.87 -6.65 8.82
N SER A 66 -17.01 -5.58 8.04
CA SER A 66 -17.51 -4.31 8.61
C SER A 66 -18.95 -4.48 9.10
N VAL A 67 -19.41 -3.63 10.02
CA VAL A 67 -20.79 -3.69 10.54
C VAL A 67 -21.86 -3.41 9.48
N ASP A 68 -21.48 -2.81 8.35
CA ASP A 68 -22.36 -2.50 7.22
C ASP A 68 -22.51 -3.68 6.24
N GLU A 69 -21.75 -4.76 6.46
CA GLU A 69 -21.79 -5.98 5.66
C GLU A 69 -22.56 -7.10 6.39
N GLU A 70 -22.98 -8.14 5.67
CA GLU A 70 -23.63 -9.30 6.29
C GLU A 70 -22.71 -9.98 7.31
N ALA A 71 -23.25 -10.27 8.50
CA ALA A 71 -22.48 -10.87 9.60
C ALA A 71 -21.89 -12.24 9.20
N LEU A 72 -20.61 -12.45 9.53
CA LEU A 72 -19.93 -13.71 9.24
C LEU A 72 -20.46 -14.83 10.15
N GLU A 73 -21.15 -15.81 9.56
CA GLU A 73 -21.58 -17.01 10.28
C GLU A 73 -20.43 -18.03 10.43
N VAL A 74 -20.01 -18.27 11.67
CA VAL A 74 -19.01 -19.28 12.03
C VAL A 74 -19.70 -20.48 12.66
N LYS A 75 -19.62 -21.65 12.01
CA LYS A 75 -20.11 -22.92 12.55
C LYS A 75 -19.06 -23.60 13.41
N GLY A 76 -19.38 -23.86 14.68
CA GLY A 76 -18.48 -24.50 15.65
C GLY A 76 -17.74 -23.51 16.54
N ASN A 77 -16.81 -24.03 17.34
CA ASN A 77 -16.11 -23.25 18.36
C ASN A 77 -15.10 -22.25 17.76
N VAL A 78 -14.83 -21.17 18.49
CA VAL A 78 -13.77 -20.19 18.17
C VAL A 78 -12.83 -20.08 19.35
N THR A 79 -11.51 -20.05 19.10
CA THR A 79 -10.48 -19.86 20.13
C THR A 79 -9.61 -18.66 19.77
N VAL A 80 -9.48 -17.70 20.68
CA VAL A 80 -8.49 -16.62 20.60
C VAL A 80 -7.37 -16.93 21.57
N SER A 81 -6.13 -16.89 21.10
CA SER A 81 -4.96 -17.41 21.85
C SER A 81 -3.79 -16.43 21.98
N ILE A 82 -3.93 -15.21 21.45
CA ILE A 82 -2.94 -14.14 21.54
C ILE A 82 -3.65 -12.80 21.78
N GLU A 83 -2.94 -11.83 22.33
CA GLU A 83 -3.40 -10.45 22.55
C GLU A 83 -3.63 -9.64 21.25
N ASN A 84 -4.28 -8.49 21.38
CA ASN A 84 -4.59 -7.53 20.31
C ASN A 84 -5.46 -8.13 19.18
N VAL A 85 -6.43 -8.95 19.55
CA VAL A 85 -7.40 -9.53 18.62
C VAL A 85 -8.76 -8.86 18.78
N THR A 86 -9.32 -8.42 17.65
CA THR A 86 -10.69 -7.91 17.56
C THR A 86 -11.55 -8.86 16.73
N LEU A 87 -12.61 -9.42 17.31
CA LEU A 87 -13.63 -10.14 16.55
C LEU A 87 -14.78 -9.19 16.25
N LYS A 88 -15.10 -9.00 14.96
CA LYS A 88 -16.04 -7.98 14.48
C LYS A 88 -17.15 -8.60 13.61
N ASN A 89 -18.40 -8.19 13.85
CA ASN A 89 -19.58 -8.54 13.02
C ASN A 89 -19.69 -10.04 12.68
N MET A 90 -19.79 -10.90 13.70
CA MET A 90 -19.85 -12.36 13.53
C MET A 90 -20.99 -13.01 14.31
N ILE A 91 -21.49 -14.13 13.79
CA ILE A 91 -22.40 -15.04 14.50
C ILE A 91 -21.65 -16.36 14.73
N ILE A 92 -21.26 -16.63 15.97
CA ILE A 92 -20.58 -17.86 16.39
C ILE A 92 -21.62 -18.86 16.89
N ASP A 93 -21.89 -19.88 16.07
CA ASP A 93 -22.77 -21.00 16.39
C ASP A 93 -21.98 -22.12 17.10
N GLY A 94 -21.48 -21.79 18.30
CA GLY A 94 -20.56 -22.61 19.10
C GLY A 94 -20.03 -21.86 20.33
N ASP A 95 -19.06 -22.45 21.03
CA ASP A 95 -18.41 -21.83 22.20
C ASP A 95 -17.25 -20.92 21.76
N LEU A 96 -17.03 -19.81 22.48
CA LEU A 96 -15.91 -18.89 22.29
C LEU A 96 -14.91 -19.03 23.45
N TYR A 97 -13.64 -19.34 23.15
CA TYR A 97 -12.58 -19.50 24.13
C TYR A 97 -11.57 -18.35 24.03
N LEU A 98 -11.49 -17.51 25.06
CA LEU A 98 -10.38 -16.57 25.24
C LEU A 98 -9.31 -17.28 26.08
N ALA A 99 -8.33 -17.87 25.40
CA ALA A 99 -7.38 -18.82 25.98
C ALA A 99 -6.26 -18.15 26.80
N GLU A 100 -5.60 -18.94 27.65
CA GLU A 100 -4.51 -18.47 28.54
C GLU A 100 -3.32 -17.83 27.78
N GLY A 101 -3.14 -18.14 26.49
CA GLY A 101 -2.07 -17.57 25.66
C GLY A 101 -2.17 -16.06 25.43
N ILE A 102 -3.34 -15.46 25.69
CA ILE A 102 -3.55 -14.00 25.65
C ILE A 102 -2.73 -13.30 26.76
N GLY A 103 -2.42 -13.99 27.86
CA GLY A 103 -1.66 -13.41 28.97
C GLY A 103 -2.41 -12.26 29.65
N GLU A 104 -1.78 -11.09 29.68
CA GLU A 104 -2.34 -9.85 30.25
C GLU A 104 -2.86 -8.87 29.17
N GLY A 105 -2.71 -9.20 27.88
CA GLY A 105 -3.06 -8.31 26.78
C GLY A 105 -4.54 -8.30 26.40
N ASP A 106 -4.88 -7.44 25.43
CA ASP A 106 -6.25 -6.98 25.21
C ASP A 106 -6.99 -7.71 24.08
N ILE A 107 -8.32 -7.81 24.19
CA ILE A 107 -9.26 -8.44 23.26
C ILE A 107 -10.50 -7.57 23.13
N THR A 108 -10.96 -7.37 21.89
CA THR A 108 -12.23 -6.69 21.61
C THR A 108 -13.22 -7.61 20.92
N LEU A 109 -14.44 -7.67 21.42
CA LEU A 109 -15.58 -8.34 20.80
C LEU A 109 -16.58 -7.27 20.37
N ASP A 110 -16.71 -6.99 19.07
CA ASP A 110 -17.52 -5.89 18.53
C ASP A 110 -18.62 -6.40 17.58
N ASN A 111 -19.88 -6.16 17.93
CA ASN A 111 -21.04 -6.59 17.16
C ASN A 111 -21.07 -8.11 16.88
N ILE A 112 -20.74 -8.94 17.87
CA ILE A 112 -20.77 -10.41 17.71
C ILE A 112 -21.94 -11.06 18.47
N THR A 113 -22.41 -12.19 17.98
CA THR A 113 -23.37 -13.06 18.68
C THR A 113 -22.74 -14.43 18.93
N VAL A 114 -22.70 -14.89 20.19
CA VAL A 114 -22.21 -16.23 20.56
C VAL A 114 -23.37 -17.06 21.13
N THR A 115 -23.76 -18.12 20.42
CA THR A 115 -24.90 -18.97 20.84
C THR A 115 -24.51 -19.98 21.94
N GLY A 116 -23.22 -20.33 22.04
CA GLY A 116 -22.64 -21.20 23.06
C GLY A 116 -22.04 -20.45 24.26
N GLU A 117 -21.17 -21.12 25.01
CA GLU A 117 -20.49 -20.51 26.16
C GLU A 117 -19.31 -19.65 25.71
N THR A 118 -19.15 -18.47 26.31
CA THR A 118 -17.94 -17.66 26.21
C THR A 118 -17.09 -17.92 27.45
N ILE A 119 -15.92 -18.51 27.28
CA ILE A 119 -15.04 -18.98 28.35
C ILE A 119 -13.76 -18.16 28.34
N VAL A 120 -13.54 -17.42 29.41
CA VAL A 120 -12.44 -16.46 29.55
C VAL A 120 -11.39 -17.00 30.50
N LYS A 121 -10.17 -17.20 29.97
CA LYS A 121 -9.01 -17.73 30.71
C LYS A 121 -7.75 -16.86 30.61
N GLY A 122 -7.67 -15.98 29.60
CA GLY A 122 -6.60 -14.98 29.43
C GLY A 122 -7.17 -13.55 29.33
N GLY A 123 -6.30 -12.56 29.47
CA GLY A 123 -6.62 -11.12 29.59
C GLY A 123 -6.19 -10.57 30.96
N GLY A 124 -5.71 -9.32 31.01
CA GLY A 124 -5.35 -8.57 32.22
C GLY A 124 -6.34 -7.48 32.65
N ILE A 125 -5.85 -6.51 33.44
CA ILE A 125 -6.67 -5.46 34.09
C ILE A 125 -7.24 -4.39 33.14
N ASN A 126 -6.84 -4.38 31.86
CA ASN A 126 -7.37 -3.47 30.82
C ASN A 126 -8.04 -4.21 29.65
N SER A 127 -8.28 -5.52 29.78
CA SER A 127 -8.11 -6.39 28.61
C SER A 127 -9.32 -6.79 27.81
N ILE A 128 -10.53 -6.95 28.36
CA ILE A 128 -11.62 -7.52 27.54
C ILE A 128 -12.73 -6.51 27.37
N ILE A 129 -12.88 -6.03 26.13
CA ILE A 129 -13.94 -5.09 25.74
C ILE A 129 -15.01 -5.85 24.95
N ILE A 130 -16.26 -5.75 25.37
CA ILE A 130 -17.42 -6.40 24.76
C ILE A 130 -18.43 -5.32 24.34
N LYS A 131 -18.40 -4.97 23.06
CA LYS A 131 -19.17 -3.89 22.46
C LYS A 131 -20.28 -4.42 21.55
N ASN A 132 -21.50 -3.91 21.71
CA ASN A 132 -22.66 -4.23 20.86
C ASN A 132 -22.92 -5.74 20.65
N SER A 133 -22.56 -6.59 21.62
CA SER A 133 -22.51 -8.05 21.41
C SER A 133 -23.54 -8.81 22.24
N SER A 134 -23.96 -9.98 21.77
CA SER A 134 -24.92 -10.86 22.44
C SER A 134 -24.27 -12.19 22.82
N LEU A 135 -24.09 -12.44 24.12
CA LEU A 135 -23.43 -13.66 24.63
C LEU A 135 -24.42 -14.50 25.46
N ALA A 136 -24.48 -15.81 25.20
CA ALA A 136 -25.38 -16.69 25.95
C ALA A 136 -24.94 -16.87 27.42
N ASN A 137 -23.77 -17.44 27.69
CA ASN A 137 -23.21 -17.51 29.05
C ASN A 137 -21.75 -17.06 29.04
N LEU A 138 -21.35 -16.29 30.03
CA LEU A 138 -19.97 -15.85 30.23
C LEU A 138 -19.36 -16.54 31.45
N LEU A 139 -18.28 -17.29 31.25
CA LEU A 139 -17.57 -18.02 32.30
C LEU A 139 -16.17 -17.45 32.46
N ILE A 140 -15.84 -16.93 33.63
CA ILE A 140 -14.54 -16.33 33.92
C ILE A 140 -13.74 -17.31 34.80
N ILE A 141 -12.66 -17.87 34.23
CA ILE A 141 -11.87 -18.95 34.81
C ILE A 141 -10.37 -18.64 34.62
N LYS A 142 -9.91 -17.50 35.11
CA LYS A 142 -8.49 -17.11 35.08
C LYS A 142 -7.74 -17.83 36.20
N LYS A 143 -6.60 -18.45 35.86
CA LYS A 143 -5.82 -19.26 36.80
C LYS A 143 -5.03 -18.39 37.79
N ASP A 144 -4.38 -17.34 37.27
CA ASP A 144 -3.49 -16.43 38.00
C ASP A 144 -3.69 -15.00 37.46
N GLY A 145 -3.75 -13.98 38.33
CA GLY A 145 -3.97 -12.57 37.98
C GLY A 145 -5.43 -12.12 37.98
N GLU A 146 -5.66 -10.81 37.87
CA GLU A 146 -6.99 -10.20 37.78
C GLU A 146 -7.37 -9.92 36.33
N ILE A 147 -8.67 -9.87 36.03
CA ILE A 147 -9.18 -9.60 34.70
C ILE A 147 -10.28 -8.56 34.75
N ARG A 148 -10.23 -7.59 33.83
CA ARG A 148 -11.28 -6.59 33.65
C ARG A 148 -12.08 -6.90 32.40
N LEU A 149 -13.40 -6.99 32.55
CA LEU A 149 -14.34 -7.13 31.45
C LEU A 149 -15.24 -5.90 31.39
N VAL A 150 -15.23 -5.23 30.25
CA VAL A 150 -16.00 -4.00 30.00
C VAL A 150 -17.11 -4.31 29.00
N ALA A 151 -18.37 -4.21 29.43
CA ALA A 151 -19.52 -4.27 28.54
C ALA A 151 -19.93 -2.85 28.10
N GLN A 152 -20.00 -2.62 26.79
CA GLN A 152 -20.30 -1.32 26.16
C GLN A 152 -21.42 -1.43 25.10
N GLY A 153 -22.06 -0.30 24.78
CA GLY A 153 -22.98 -0.20 23.64
C GLY A 153 -24.32 -0.90 23.88
N ASN A 154 -24.75 -1.81 23.01
CA ASN A 154 -25.97 -2.61 23.18
C ASN A 154 -25.70 -4.03 23.72
N THR A 155 -24.57 -4.25 24.38
CA THR A 155 -24.16 -5.60 24.81
C THR A 155 -25.14 -6.23 25.82
N ILE A 156 -25.49 -7.50 25.56
CA ILE A 156 -26.33 -8.34 26.42
C ILE A 156 -25.64 -9.67 26.67
N ILE A 157 -25.36 -9.98 27.93
CA ILE A 157 -24.88 -11.28 28.40
C ILE A 157 -26.01 -11.88 29.24
N ASN A 158 -26.51 -13.07 28.89
CA ASN A 158 -27.68 -13.61 29.58
C ASN A 158 -27.35 -14.12 31.00
N SER A 159 -26.18 -14.72 31.23
CA SER A 159 -25.70 -15.03 32.59
C SER A 159 -24.18 -15.02 32.68
N THR A 160 -23.65 -14.57 33.81
CA THR A 160 -22.20 -14.45 34.07
C THR A 160 -21.82 -15.29 35.29
N TYR A 161 -20.81 -16.15 35.15
CA TYR A 161 -20.34 -17.06 36.20
C TYR A 161 -18.86 -16.83 36.49
N LEU A 162 -18.53 -16.50 37.74
CA LEU A 162 -17.16 -16.26 38.16
C LEU A 162 -16.58 -17.47 38.91
N TYR A 163 -15.44 -17.95 38.41
CA TYR A 163 -14.61 -18.99 39.04
C TYR A 163 -13.23 -18.47 39.47
N SER A 164 -12.98 -17.17 39.28
CA SER A 164 -11.76 -16.43 39.65
C SER A 164 -12.11 -14.97 39.98
N SER A 165 -11.15 -14.22 40.54
CA SER A 165 -11.24 -12.77 40.70
C SER A 165 -11.41 -12.06 39.35
N ALA A 166 -12.24 -11.02 39.32
CA ALA A 166 -12.50 -10.21 38.13
C ALA A 166 -13.10 -8.86 38.50
N LYS A 167 -12.87 -7.86 37.65
CA LYS A 167 -13.60 -6.60 37.61
C LYS A 167 -14.62 -6.67 36.47
N LEU A 168 -15.91 -6.51 36.79
CA LEU A 168 -16.97 -6.37 35.82
C LEU A 168 -17.39 -4.91 35.73
N GLN A 169 -17.25 -4.32 34.55
CA GLN A 169 -17.51 -2.92 34.30
C GLN A 169 -18.57 -2.75 33.21
N GLY A 170 -19.67 -2.06 33.52
CA GLY A 170 -20.70 -1.69 32.56
C GLY A 170 -20.60 -0.20 32.20
N GLU A 171 -20.24 0.12 30.96
CA GLU A 171 -20.13 1.49 30.45
C GLU A 171 -21.33 1.82 29.54
N ARG A 172 -22.11 2.85 29.92
CA ARG A 172 -23.28 3.39 29.19
C ARG A 172 -24.36 2.34 28.83
N LEU A 173 -24.83 1.54 29.79
CA LEU A 173 -25.71 0.41 29.52
C LEU A 173 -26.85 0.18 30.53
N ASN A 174 -27.90 -0.47 30.03
CA ASN A 174 -29.09 -0.94 30.75
C ASN A 174 -28.73 -1.89 31.92
N VAL A 175 -29.61 -2.04 32.91
CA VAL A 175 -29.37 -2.83 34.15
C VAL A 175 -29.08 -4.34 33.94
N ASN A 176 -29.05 -4.82 32.69
CA ASN A 176 -29.02 -6.25 32.35
C ASN A 176 -27.81 -6.68 31.49
N SER A 177 -26.80 -5.85 31.28
CA SER A 177 -25.69 -6.18 30.36
C SER A 177 -24.86 -7.40 30.77
N PHE A 178 -24.70 -7.68 32.06
CA PHE A 178 -24.06 -8.90 32.56
C PHE A 178 -25.06 -10.01 32.93
N GLY A 179 -26.37 -9.78 32.73
CA GLY A 179 -27.42 -10.70 33.15
C GLY A 179 -27.36 -11.00 34.65
N LYS A 180 -27.76 -12.22 35.02
CA LYS A 180 -27.56 -12.69 36.40
C LYS A 180 -26.09 -13.05 36.61
N VAL A 181 -25.46 -12.44 37.62
CA VAL A 181 -24.07 -12.74 37.98
C VAL A 181 -24.04 -13.72 39.15
N GLU A 182 -23.24 -14.78 39.05
CA GLU A 182 -23.06 -15.75 40.14
C GLU A 182 -21.58 -16.04 40.41
N ILE A 183 -21.15 -15.80 41.64
CA ILE A 183 -19.80 -16.10 42.12
C ILE A 183 -19.79 -17.54 42.59
N LYS A 184 -19.24 -18.43 41.75
CA LYS A 184 -19.20 -19.88 41.99
C LYS A 184 -17.97 -20.30 42.77
N LYS A 185 -16.84 -19.63 42.54
CA LYS A 185 -15.56 -19.91 43.20
C LYS A 185 -14.63 -18.70 43.05
N VAL A 186 -13.90 -18.34 44.09
CA VAL A 186 -12.78 -17.38 44.03
C VAL A 186 -11.67 -17.92 44.94
N ALA A 187 -10.42 -17.55 44.69
CA ALA A 187 -9.32 -17.92 45.58
C ALA A 187 -9.49 -17.23 46.96
N PRO A 188 -8.98 -17.81 48.07
CA PRO A 188 -9.06 -17.17 49.39
C PRO A 188 -8.43 -15.76 49.38
N GLY A 189 -9.20 -14.74 49.78
CA GLY A 189 -8.79 -13.34 49.74
C GLY A 189 -8.81 -12.68 48.35
N GLY A 190 -9.42 -13.34 47.35
CA GLY A 190 -9.59 -12.76 46.02
C GLY A 190 -10.76 -11.78 45.96
N THR A 191 -10.57 -10.70 45.21
CA THR A 191 -11.56 -9.63 45.04
C THR A 191 -12.40 -9.83 43.78
N VAL A 192 -13.68 -9.48 43.85
CA VAL A 192 -14.57 -9.29 42.71
C VAL A 192 -15.10 -7.86 42.77
N GLU A 193 -14.76 -7.08 41.75
CA GLU A 193 -15.12 -5.67 41.66
C GLU A 193 -16.28 -5.48 40.68
N PHE A 194 -17.26 -4.66 41.07
CA PHE A 194 -18.43 -4.30 40.30
C PHE A 194 -18.49 -2.79 40.09
N GLU A 195 -18.45 -2.38 38.82
CA GLU A 195 -18.59 -1.00 38.39
C GLU A 195 -19.70 -0.89 37.33
N GLY A 196 -20.81 -0.20 37.63
CA GLY A 196 -21.95 -0.03 36.73
C GLY A 196 -23.29 -0.55 37.28
N ASN A 197 -24.23 -0.87 36.38
CA ASN A 197 -25.60 -1.27 36.73
C ASN A 197 -25.78 -2.80 36.66
N PHE A 198 -26.26 -3.42 37.74
CA PHE A 198 -26.48 -4.88 37.82
C PHE A 198 -27.85 -5.22 38.41
N SER A 199 -28.57 -6.13 37.77
CA SER A 199 -29.90 -6.56 38.23
C SER A 199 -29.87 -7.58 39.36
N SER A 200 -28.95 -8.55 39.33
CA SER A 200 -28.83 -9.56 40.38
C SER A 200 -27.43 -10.15 40.46
N ILE A 201 -26.87 -10.14 41.67
CA ILE A 201 -25.57 -10.74 41.98
C ILE A 201 -25.76 -11.77 43.10
N ASP A 202 -25.42 -13.02 42.82
CA ASP A 202 -25.44 -14.13 43.77
C ASP A 202 -24.01 -14.49 44.19
N VAL A 203 -23.69 -14.27 45.46
CA VAL A 203 -22.42 -14.66 46.07
C VAL A 203 -22.58 -16.06 46.65
N GLY A 204 -22.04 -17.06 45.93
CA GLY A 204 -22.10 -18.48 46.29
C GLY A 204 -20.79 -19.06 46.85
N ALA A 205 -19.73 -18.26 46.93
CA ALA A 205 -18.41 -18.63 47.46
C ALA A 205 -17.77 -17.43 48.18
N SER A 206 -16.79 -17.69 49.05
CA SER A 206 -16.03 -16.65 49.76
C SER A 206 -15.21 -15.80 48.78
N ALA A 207 -15.39 -14.47 48.85
CA ALA A 207 -14.71 -13.47 48.06
C ALA A 207 -14.83 -12.09 48.73
N ASP A 208 -13.89 -11.20 48.46
CA ASP A 208 -14.03 -9.78 48.77
C ASP A 208 -14.82 -9.12 47.64
N ILE A 209 -15.87 -8.38 47.99
CA ILE A 209 -16.79 -7.75 47.05
C ILE A 209 -16.61 -6.25 47.13
N GLU A 210 -16.21 -5.66 46.02
CA GLU A 210 -16.05 -4.21 45.92
C GLU A 210 -17.07 -3.65 44.94
N VAL A 211 -17.88 -2.71 45.41
CA VAL A 211 -18.80 -1.93 44.58
C VAL A 211 -18.20 -0.53 44.45
N THR A 212 -17.69 -0.23 43.26
CA THR A 212 -16.86 0.94 42.98
C THR A 212 -17.54 1.88 42.00
N GLY A 213 -16.99 3.09 41.82
CA GLY A 213 -17.57 4.12 40.96
C GLY A 213 -19.01 4.51 41.33
N THR A 214 -19.79 4.93 40.33
CA THR A 214 -21.24 5.25 40.46
C THR A 214 -22.10 4.03 40.11
N SER A 215 -21.96 2.96 40.89
CA SER A 215 -22.66 1.69 40.62
C SER A 215 -24.07 1.63 41.18
N LYS A 216 -24.96 0.89 40.50
CA LYS A 216 -26.27 0.51 41.02
C LYS A 216 -26.47 -1.01 40.96
N ILE A 217 -26.78 -1.64 42.10
CA ILE A 217 -27.12 -3.05 42.18
C ILE A 217 -28.55 -3.22 42.69
N ASP A 218 -29.43 -3.82 41.90
CA ASP A 218 -30.84 -4.02 42.29
C ASP A 218 -30.96 -5.08 43.40
N GLU A 219 -30.29 -6.23 43.26
CA GLU A 219 -30.27 -7.27 44.30
C GLU A 219 -28.89 -7.93 44.45
N LEU A 220 -28.31 -7.85 45.65
CA LEU A 220 -27.08 -8.55 46.05
C LEU A 220 -27.40 -9.64 47.09
N ASN A 221 -27.17 -10.90 46.74
CA ASN A 221 -27.51 -12.07 47.54
C ASN A 221 -26.25 -12.75 48.09
N ILE A 222 -26.07 -12.74 49.41
CA ILE A 222 -25.08 -13.57 50.08
C ILE A 222 -25.75 -14.88 50.51
N HIS A 223 -25.30 -16.01 49.95
CA HIS A 223 -25.83 -17.32 50.29
C HIS A 223 -25.44 -17.74 51.71
N LYS A 224 -26.17 -18.71 52.25
CA LYS A 224 -25.88 -19.39 53.53
C LYS A 224 -24.61 -20.23 53.45
N ASP A 225 -23.98 -20.46 54.60
CA ASP A 225 -22.78 -21.30 54.77
C ASP A 225 -21.50 -20.77 54.08
N ILE A 226 -21.37 -19.44 53.92
CA ILE A 226 -20.14 -18.80 53.39
C ILE A 226 -19.24 -18.36 54.54
N GLU A 227 -17.95 -18.70 54.49
CA GLU A 227 -17.00 -18.53 55.61
C GLU A 227 -16.51 -17.09 55.81
N SER A 228 -16.26 -16.33 54.73
CA SER A 228 -15.83 -14.93 54.77
C SER A 228 -16.25 -14.16 53.52
N VAL A 229 -16.86 -12.98 53.71
CA VAL A 229 -17.13 -11.99 52.65
C VAL A 229 -16.89 -10.59 53.24
N ASN A 230 -15.98 -9.82 52.64
CA ASN A 230 -15.85 -8.39 52.91
C ASN A 230 -16.60 -7.62 51.82
N LEU A 231 -17.57 -6.79 52.18
CA LEU A 231 -18.32 -5.93 51.26
C LEU A 231 -17.88 -4.47 51.43
N LEU A 232 -17.17 -3.94 50.45
CA LEU A 232 -16.85 -2.52 50.33
C LEU A 232 -17.83 -1.85 49.36
N VAL A 233 -18.48 -0.79 49.80
CA VAL A 233 -19.36 0.02 48.93
C VAL A 233 -18.81 1.44 48.90
N SER A 234 -18.40 1.89 47.71
CA SER A 234 -17.81 3.21 47.50
C SER A 234 -18.84 4.34 47.68
N PRO A 235 -18.39 5.58 47.95
CA PRO A 235 -19.24 6.76 47.86
C PRO A 235 -19.94 6.80 46.50
N TYR A 236 -21.21 7.21 46.46
CA TYR A 236 -22.06 7.28 45.25
C TYR A 236 -22.59 5.96 44.67
N SER A 237 -22.20 4.81 45.19
CA SER A 237 -22.80 3.53 44.82
C SER A 237 -24.08 3.21 45.60
N VAL A 238 -25.06 2.57 44.94
CA VAL A 238 -26.38 2.21 45.51
C VAL A 238 -26.62 0.71 45.39
N ILE A 239 -27.03 0.07 46.49
CA ILE A 239 -27.57 -1.30 46.52
C ILE A 239 -29.03 -1.23 46.95
N ASP A 240 -29.97 -1.56 46.05
CA ASP A 240 -31.41 -1.48 46.35
C ASP A 240 -31.81 -2.54 47.38
N LYS A 241 -31.35 -3.79 47.20
CA LYS A 241 -31.62 -4.89 48.14
C LYS A 241 -30.38 -5.74 48.41
N LEU A 242 -29.96 -5.79 49.66
CA LEU A 242 -28.89 -6.66 50.15
C LEU A 242 -29.48 -7.79 51.00
N ASN A 243 -29.40 -9.03 50.52
CA ASN A 243 -29.82 -10.23 51.25
C ASN A 243 -28.62 -10.94 51.89
N VAL A 244 -28.54 -10.95 53.22
CA VAL A 244 -27.38 -11.45 53.98
C VAL A 244 -27.76 -12.70 54.79
N ASN A 245 -27.40 -13.89 54.27
CA ASN A 245 -27.70 -15.18 54.93
C ASN A 245 -26.46 -15.87 55.56
N SER A 246 -25.31 -15.19 55.58
CA SER A 246 -24.08 -15.58 56.31
C SER A 246 -23.47 -14.33 56.97
N GLU A 247 -22.58 -14.49 57.96
CA GLU A 247 -21.87 -13.36 58.58
C GLU A 247 -20.89 -12.73 57.57
N ILE A 248 -20.94 -11.39 57.43
CA ILE A 248 -20.10 -10.62 56.50
C ILE A 248 -19.58 -9.34 57.18
N ASP A 249 -18.43 -8.86 56.76
CA ASP A 249 -17.90 -7.54 57.14
C ASP A 249 -18.29 -6.51 56.08
N VAL A 250 -18.85 -5.36 56.48
CA VAL A 250 -19.32 -4.33 55.55
C VAL A 250 -18.66 -2.99 55.85
N ILE A 251 -17.93 -2.45 54.87
CA ILE A 251 -17.44 -1.07 54.86
C ILE A 251 -18.31 -0.29 53.87
N ASN A 252 -19.38 0.33 54.37
CA ASN A 252 -20.32 1.07 53.52
C ASN A 252 -20.02 2.58 53.55
N ARG A 253 -19.62 3.15 52.41
CA ARG A 253 -19.55 4.60 52.14
C ARG A 253 -20.62 5.06 51.15
N GLY A 254 -21.42 4.15 50.60
CA GLY A 254 -22.55 4.40 49.69
C GLY A 254 -23.92 4.19 50.35
N ILE A 255 -24.95 3.90 49.54
CA ILE A 255 -26.35 3.76 49.98
C ILE A 255 -26.80 2.30 49.84
N ILE A 256 -27.28 1.69 50.92
CA ILE A 256 -27.99 0.40 50.89
C ILE A 256 -29.45 0.69 51.26
N LEU A 257 -30.39 0.55 50.31
CA LEU A 257 -31.79 0.94 50.53
C LEU A 257 -32.54 -0.04 51.44
N ILE A 258 -32.37 -1.34 51.19
CA ILE A 258 -33.02 -2.43 51.95
C ILE A 258 -31.98 -3.51 52.25
N ALA A 259 -31.85 -3.89 53.53
CA ALA A 259 -31.09 -5.08 53.94
C ALA A 259 -32.03 -6.10 54.60
N SER A 260 -31.97 -7.36 54.16
CA SER A 260 -32.79 -8.48 54.65
C SER A 260 -31.98 -9.77 54.78
N GLY A 261 -32.49 -10.80 55.46
CA GLY A 261 -31.78 -12.07 55.70
C GLY A 261 -31.42 -12.28 57.18
N ASP A 262 -30.93 -13.49 57.51
CA ASP A 262 -30.72 -13.94 58.89
C ASP A 262 -29.70 -13.08 59.68
N PHE A 263 -28.82 -12.36 58.98
CA PHE A 263 -27.75 -11.55 59.58
C PHE A 263 -27.87 -10.04 59.27
N ALA A 264 -28.95 -9.57 58.64
CA ALA A 264 -29.12 -8.16 58.30
C ALA A 264 -29.41 -7.28 59.54
N ARG A 265 -28.72 -6.12 59.65
CA ARG A 265 -29.02 -5.06 60.63
C ARG A 265 -29.36 -3.76 59.90
N ILE A 266 -30.49 -3.13 60.23
CA ILE A 266 -30.98 -1.92 59.55
C ILE A 266 -30.06 -0.73 59.85
N SER A 267 -29.48 -0.14 58.80
CA SER A 267 -28.84 1.18 58.81
C SER A 267 -29.84 2.24 58.36
N ARG A 268 -30.16 3.21 59.22
CA ARG A 268 -30.78 4.50 58.85
C ARG A 268 -30.25 5.59 59.77
N TYR A 269 -29.49 6.53 59.22
CA TYR A 269 -29.61 7.95 59.60
C TYR A 269 -31.08 8.35 59.31
N ASP A 270 -31.89 9.02 60.15
CA ASP A 270 -31.61 9.99 61.19
C ASP A 270 -32.81 10.15 62.17
N ILE A 271 -32.50 10.58 63.41
CA ILE A 271 -33.30 11.40 64.36
C ILE A 271 -34.56 10.83 65.10
N LYS A 272 -34.53 11.07 66.43
CA LYS A 272 -35.56 10.98 67.51
C LYS A 272 -35.78 9.63 68.21
N LEU A 273 -35.25 9.53 69.43
CA LEU A 273 -35.81 8.66 70.48
C LEU A 273 -36.94 9.41 71.22
N PRO A 274 -38.03 8.71 71.59
CA PRO A 274 -38.39 8.74 73.00
C PRO A 274 -38.85 7.39 73.61
N VAL A 275 -38.19 7.08 74.73
CA VAL A 275 -38.73 6.83 76.08
C VAL A 275 -39.59 5.57 76.37
N ASN A 276 -39.00 4.72 77.21
CA ASN A 276 -39.54 3.72 78.17
C ASN A 276 -39.77 2.27 77.72
N LEU A 277 -38.87 1.36 78.14
CA LEU A 277 -39.15 0.18 78.98
C LEU A 277 -37.83 -0.52 79.38
N GLN A 278 -37.49 -0.46 80.68
CA GLN A 278 -36.28 -1.04 81.31
C GLN A 278 -36.41 -2.56 81.58
N PRO A 279 -35.30 -3.22 82.02
CA PRO A 279 -35.35 -4.10 83.19
C PRO A 279 -34.68 -3.48 84.43
N ARG A 280 -35.28 -3.81 85.58
CA ARG A 280 -35.11 -3.26 86.95
C ARG A 280 -33.69 -3.22 87.54
N THR A 281 -33.46 -2.09 88.22
CA THR A 281 -32.81 -1.82 89.53
C THR A 281 -32.09 -2.94 90.30
N SER A 282 -30.89 -2.61 90.80
CA SER A 282 -30.59 -2.79 92.23
C SER A 282 -29.77 -1.61 92.80
N SER A 283 -30.40 -0.93 93.76
CA SER A 283 -29.87 -0.25 94.97
C SER A 283 -28.56 0.54 94.97
N GLY A 284 -28.67 1.82 95.34
CA GLY A 284 -28.01 2.30 96.56
C GLY A 284 -27.19 3.60 96.48
N SER A 285 -27.65 4.59 97.27
CA SER A 285 -26.84 5.58 98.01
C SER A 285 -26.43 6.91 97.33
N SER A 286 -26.35 7.92 98.19
CA SER A 286 -26.47 9.38 97.99
C SER A 286 -25.16 10.18 97.98
N ALA A 287 -25.22 11.39 97.38
CA ALA A 287 -24.38 12.61 97.53
C ALA A 287 -23.17 12.76 96.56
N PRO A 288 -22.60 13.99 96.35
CA PRO A 288 -23.07 15.39 96.46
C PRO A 288 -23.02 16.15 95.10
N SER A 289 -23.53 17.39 95.01
CA SER A 289 -23.54 18.18 93.77
C SER A 289 -22.18 18.83 93.43
N THR A 290 -21.60 18.47 92.29
CA THR A 290 -20.40 19.07 91.66
C THR A 290 -20.70 20.43 91.00
N PRO A 291 -19.78 21.40 91.05
CA PRO A 291 -19.93 22.68 90.34
C PRO A 291 -19.97 22.47 88.82
N LYS A 292 -20.76 23.29 88.12
CA LYS A 292 -20.94 23.24 86.67
C LYS A 292 -20.39 24.50 86.00
N TYR A 293 -19.74 24.35 84.86
CA TYR A 293 -19.12 25.41 84.09
C TYR A 293 -19.63 25.42 82.65
N ASN A 294 -19.64 26.60 82.01
CA ASN A 294 -20.18 26.79 80.68
C ASN A 294 -19.08 26.68 79.61
N LEU A 295 -19.31 25.80 78.63
CA LEU A 295 -18.52 25.68 77.41
C LEU A 295 -19.30 26.35 76.27
N SER A 296 -18.77 27.43 75.74
CA SER A 296 -19.29 28.13 74.56
C SER A 296 -18.43 27.79 73.34
N LEU A 297 -19.06 27.58 72.18
CA LEU A 297 -18.36 27.36 70.92
C LEU A 297 -18.72 28.48 69.93
N SER A 298 -17.76 28.91 69.11
CA SER A 298 -17.98 29.90 68.04
C SER A 298 -17.24 29.53 66.76
N ALA A 299 -17.71 30.00 65.61
CA ALA A 299 -17.00 29.91 64.33
C ALA A 299 -16.28 31.24 64.03
N ASN A 300 -15.15 31.19 63.32
CA ASN A 300 -14.41 32.35 62.81
C ASN A 300 -13.89 32.07 61.38
N PRO A 301 -14.30 32.85 60.35
CA PRO A 301 -15.25 33.96 60.37
C PRO A 301 -16.65 33.62 60.90
N VAL A 302 -17.44 34.64 61.28
CA VAL A 302 -18.84 34.42 61.66
C VAL A 302 -19.59 33.90 60.43
N ASP A 303 -20.41 32.85 60.60
CA ASP A 303 -21.13 32.10 59.55
C ASP A 303 -20.29 31.18 58.65
N SER A 304 -19.00 30.96 58.92
CA SER A 304 -18.15 30.05 58.13
C SER A 304 -18.37 28.56 58.44
N GLY A 305 -19.12 28.23 59.48
CA GLY A 305 -19.44 26.85 59.85
C GLY A 305 -20.30 26.72 61.10
N ILE A 306 -20.87 25.53 61.29
CA ILE A 306 -21.72 25.16 62.42
C ILE A 306 -20.89 24.44 63.47
N VAL A 307 -21.02 24.87 64.73
CA VAL A 307 -20.33 24.26 65.88
C VAL A 307 -21.32 23.62 66.87
N THR A 308 -21.02 22.43 67.36
CA THR A 308 -21.88 21.65 68.28
C THR A 308 -21.08 21.11 69.46
N GLY A 309 -21.74 20.98 70.63
CA GLY A 309 -21.12 20.57 71.90
C GLY A 309 -21.13 21.62 73.01
N SER A 310 -21.59 22.84 72.73
CA SER A 310 -21.80 23.90 73.74
C SER A 310 -22.76 23.46 74.85
N GLY A 311 -22.52 23.88 76.08
CA GLY A 311 -23.41 23.55 77.20
C GLY A 311 -22.78 23.77 78.58
N THR A 312 -23.59 23.51 79.62
CA THR A 312 -23.16 23.60 81.01
C THR A 312 -22.90 22.21 81.57
N TYR A 313 -21.64 21.91 81.88
CA TYR A 313 -21.19 20.58 82.27
C TYR A 313 -20.52 20.58 83.64
N GLU A 314 -20.58 19.45 84.34
CA GLU A 314 -19.80 19.24 85.57
C GLU A 314 -18.30 19.20 85.25
N GLU A 315 -17.46 19.63 86.19
CA GLU A 315 -15.99 19.60 86.06
C GLU A 315 -15.47 18.18 85.74
N GLY A 316 -14.57 18.07 84.76
CA GLY A 316 -13.97 16.79 84.35
C GLY A 316 -14.85 15.92 83.43
N LYS A 317 -15.99 16.43 82.96
CA LYS A 317 -16.88 15.73 82.01
C LYS A 317 -16.27 15.78 80.60
N SER A 318 -16.15 14.63 79.96
CA SER A 318 -15.80 14.56 78.54
C SER A 318 -17.02 14.88 77.67
N VAL A 319 -16.88 15.85 76.77
CA VAL A 319 -17.90 16.33 75.83
C VAL A 319 -17.33 16.27 74.42
N THR A 320 -18.04 15.64 73.49
CA THR A 320 -17.66 15.68 72.07
C THR A 320 -18.06 17.02 71.49
N ILE A 321 -17.09 17.76 70.95
CA ILE A 321 -17.33 18.99 70.22
C ILE A 321 -17.01 18.79 68.74
N THR A 322 -17.80 19.41 67.87
CA THR A 322 -17.70 19.21 66.41
C THR A 322 -17.92 20.52 65.67
N ALA A 323 -17.11 20.77 64.64
CA ALA A 323 -17.25 21.85 63.67
C ALA A 323 -17.56 21.26 62.29
N ILE A 324 -18.51 21.87 61.59
CA ILE A 324 -18.90 21.54 60.21
C ILE A 324 -18.76 22.82 59.41
N ALA A 325 -17.98 22.82 58.33
CA ALA A 325 -17.84 24.00 57.49
C ALA A 325 -19.13 24.26 56.68
N ASN A 326 -19.47 25.52 56.49
CA ASN A 326 -20.50 25.93 55.52
C ASN A 326 -19.87 26.00 54.11
N ASP A 327 -20.69 25.99 53.06
CA ASP A 327 -20.24 26.05 51.67
C ASP A 327 -19.25 27.21 51.43
N GLY A 328 -18.15 26.93 50.71
CA GLY A 328 -17.07 27.87 50.44
C GLY A 328 -15.98 27.93 51.52
N TYR A 329 -16.09 27.15 52.60
CA TYR A 329 -15.11 27.14 53.69
C TYR A 329 -14.60 25.72 54.02
N ALA A 330 -13.36 25.62 54.48
CA ALA A 330 -12.77 24.42 55.06
C ALA A 330 -12.43 24.66 56.54
N PHE A 331 -12.73 23.68 57.40
CA PHE A 331 -12.31 23.73 58.80
C PHE A 331 -10.78 23.58 58.90
N VAL A 332 -10.14 24.46 59.65
CA VAL A 332 -8.68 24.47 59.84
C VAL A 332 -8.31 23.93 61.22
N GLU A 333 -8.85 24.54 62.27
CA GLU A 333 -8.42 24.24 63.64
C GLU A 333 -9.38 24.76 64.72
N TRP A 334 -9.29 24.17 65.91
CA TRP A 334 -9.92 24.67 67.13
C TRP A 334 -8.90 25.42 67.98
N LYS A 335 -9.26 26.60 68.48
CA LYS A 335 -8.44 27.41 69.40
C LYS A 335 -9.15 27.76 70.71
N ASP A 336 -8.38 27.89 71.78
CA ASP A 336 -8.77 28.53 73.06
C ASP A 336 -7.92 29.80 73.23
N GLY A 337 -8.51 30.95 72.93
CA GLY A 337 -7.76 32.20 72.70
C GLY A 337 -6.85 32.07 71.48
N ASP A 338 -5.54 32.32 71.66
CA ASP A 338 -4.54 32.21 70.60
C ASP A 338 -3.93 30.80 70.47
N ASN A 339 -4.24 29.87 71.38
CA ASN A 339 -3.61 28.56 71.44
C ASN A 339 -4.40 27.52 70.62
N GLN A 340 -3.74 26.85 69.68
CA GLN A 340 -4.29 25.69 68.95
C GLN A 340 -4.52 24.51 69.88
N ILE A 341 -5.71 23.92 69.81
CA ILE A 341 -6.12 22.72 70.56
C ILE A 341 -5.97 21.49 69.69
N THR A 342 -6.55 21.53 68.48
CA THR A 342 -6.53 20.43 67.52
C THR A 342 -6.86 20.93 66.12
N THR A 343 -6.40 20.19 65.12
CA THR A 343 -6.79 20.33 63.70
C THR A 343 -7.88 19.35 63.29
N SER A 344 -8.35 18.50 64.20
CA SER A 344 -9.51 17.64 63.96
C SER A 344 -10.81 18.42 64.14
N SER A 345 -11.70 18.38 63.15
CA SER A 345 -13.00 19.07 63.19
C SER A 345 -13.91 18.55 64.31
N SER A 346 -13.70 17.33 64.79
CA SER A 346 -14.35 16.76 65.97
C SER A 346 -13.34 16.19 66.96
N PHE A 347 -13.54 16.45 68.25
CA PHE A 347 -12.75 15.85 69.33
C PHE A 347 -13.48 15.85 70.68
N ASN A 348 -12.97 15.06 71.62
CA ASN A 348 -13.48 15.03 72.99
C ASN A 348 -12.76 16.07 73.85
N TYR A 349 -13.49 17.08 74.31
CA TYR A 349 -13.03 18.10 75.23
C TYR A 349 -13.40 17.75 76.67
N THR A 350 -12.44 17.79 77.60
CA THR A 350 -12.71 17.60 79.03
C THR A 350 -12.94 18.95 79.68
N THR A 351 -14.13 19.14 80.27
CA THR A 351 -14.54 20.43 80.88
C THR A 351 -13.67 20.79 82.08
N THR A 352 -13.24 22.04 82.15
CA THR A 352 -12.34 22.56 83.19
C THR A 352 -13.13 23.22 84.34
N SER A 353 -12.42 23.66 85.39
CA SER A 353 -13.01 24.33 86.55
C SER A 353 -13.36 25.81 86.31
N GLU A 354 -13.64 26.20 85.07
CA GLU A 354 -13.98 27.58 84.68
C GLU A 354 -14.71 27.62 83.32
N ASN A 355 -15.39 28.73 83.03
CA ASN A 355 -16.07 28.91 81.74
C ASN A 355 -15.04 29.05 80.61
N ARG A 356 -15.31 28.42 79.46
CA ARG A 356 -14.42 28.42 78.30
C ARG A 356 -15.16 28.71 77.01
N THR A 357 -14.48 29.39 76.10
CA THR A 357 -14.95 29.61 74.73
C THR A 357 -13.93 29.02 73.77
N LEU A 358 -14.33 28.04 72.97
CA LEU A 358 -13.48 27.47 71.93
C LEU A 358 -13.96 27.97 70.58
N THR A 359 -13.03 28.36 69.72
CA THR A 359 -13.33 28.90 68.39
C THR A 359 -12.85 27.96 67.30
N ALA A 360 -13.76 27.54 66.43
CA ALA A 360 -13.46 26.82 65.20
C ALA A 360 -13.06 27.84 64.12
N TYR A 361 -11.84 27.73 63.62
CA TYR A 361 -11.32 28.55 62.53
C TYR A 361 -11.54 27.86 61.20
N PHE A 362 -11.99 28.64 60.22
CA PHE A 362 -12.24 28.19 58.86
C PHE A 362 -11.54 29.12 57.87
N GLU A 363 -11.13 28.57 56.73
CA GLU A 363 -10.53 29.29 55.60
C GLU A 363 -11.41 29.14 54.36
N THR A 364 -11.40 30.14 53.49
CA THR A 364 -12.09 30.08 52.19
C THR A 364 -11.40 29.09 51.27
N ILE A 365 -12.17 28.20 50.65
CA ILE A 365 -11.68 27.34 49.56
C ILE A 365 -11.62 28.21 48.30
N TRP A 366 -10.47 28.29 47.63
CA TRP A 366 -10.35 29.05 46.38
C TRP A 366 -11.08 28.29 45.26
N ASP A 367 -11.78 29.03 44.40
CA ASP A 367 -12.54 28.50 43.27
C ASP A 367 -11.65 27.78 42.23
N PHE A 368 -10.33 27.97 42.29
CA PHE A 368 -9.30 27.32 41.48
C PHE A 368 -8.18 26.70 42.33
N ALA A 369 -7.43 25.75 41.78
CA ALA A 369 -6.36 25.05 42.50
C ALA A 369 -5.17 25.96 42.89
N GLY A 370 -5.06 27.13 42.25
CA GLY A 370 -4.01 28.14 42.46
C GLY A 370 -4.05 29.23 41.39
N GLY A 371 -3.14 30.20 41.49
CA GLY A 371 -3.00 31.30 40.52
C GLY A 371 -3.87 32.52 40.80
N SER A 372 -3.55 33.64 40.13
CA SER A 372 -4.26 34.92 40.25
C SER A 372 -5.01 35.33 38.97
N GLY A 373 -4.98 34.49 37.94
CA GLY A 373 -5.64 34.73 36.65
C GLY A 373 -4.92 35.73 35.75
N THR A 374 -3.64 36.00 36.02
CA THR A 374 -2.79 36.91 35.23
C THR A 374 -1.92 36.12 34.25
N GLU A 375 -1.39 36.74 33.20
CA GLU A 375 -0.51 36.09 32.22
C GLU A 375 0.68 35.36 32.87
N THR A 376 1.30 35.97 33.90
CA THR A 376 2.46 35.38 34.60
C THR A 376 2.10 34.41 35.72
N ASP A 377 0.82 34.35 36.10
CA ASP A 377 0.29 33.53 37.20
C ASP A 377 -1.17 33.15 36.91
N PRO A 378 -1.41 32.30 35.89
CA PRO A 378 -2.74 31.92 35.44
C PRO A 378 -3.48 31.07 36.48
N TYR A 379 -4.81 31.12 36.47
CA TYR A 379 -5.63 30.23 37.31
C TYR A 379 -5.40 28.77 36.92
N GLN A 380 -5.17 27.91 37.92
CA GLN A 380 -4.91 26.49 37.72
C GLN A 380 -6.21 25.69 37.75
N VAL A 381 -6.50 25.00 36.65
CA VAL A 381 -7.68 24.16 36.45
C VAL A 381 -7.27 22.69 36.54
N SER A 382 -7.92 21.91 37.41
CA SER A 382 -7.53 20.52 37.69
C SER A 382 -8.71 19.55 37.78
N ASN A 383 -9.95 20.03 37.64
CA ASN A 383 -11.16 19.22 37.68
C ASN A 383 -12.34 19.93 36.96
N ALA A 384 -13.45 19.21 36.82
CA ALA A 384 -14.63 19.67 36.10
C ALA A 384 -15.31 20.89 36.73
N GLU A 385 -15.36 20.96 38.06
CA GLU A 385 -15.92 22.12 38.77
C GLU A 385 -15.11 23.38 38.51
N GLN A 386 -13.78 23.30 38.54
CA GLN A 386 -12.89 24.42 38.23
C GLN A 386 -12.97 24.84 36.77
N LEU A 387 -13.09 23.88 35.84
CA LEU A 387 -13.34 24.18 34.43
C LEU A 387 -14.68 24.88 34.25
N ASN A 388 -15.70 24.49 35.02
CA ASN A 388 -16.98 25.15 35.02
C ASN A 388 -16.87 26.61 35.52
N GLU A 389 -16.03 26.90 36.52
CA GLU A 389 -15.82 28.26 37.04
C GLU A 389 -15.12 29.22 36.06
N VAL A 390 -14.45 28.73 35.01
CA VAL A 390 -13.86 29.56 33.95
C VAL A 390 -14.89 30.53 33.34
N ARG A 391 -16.16 30.10 33.23
CA ARG A 391 -17.26 30.93 32.68
C ARG A 391 -17.53 32.21 33.47
N ASN A 392 -17.15 32.25 34.74
CA ASN A 392 -17.33 33.40 35.63
C ASN A 392 -16.15 34.39 35.57
N HIS A 393 -15.09 34.05 34.83
CA HIS A 393 -13.84 34.81 34.69
C HIS A 393 -13.36 34.90 33.23
N PRO A 394 -14.22 35.33 32.28
CA PRO A 394 -13.96 35.19 30.84
C PRO A 394 -12.76 35.99 30.32
N ASP A 395 -12.24 36.96 31.08
CA ASP A 395 -11.15 37.87 30.72
C ASP A 395 -9.78 37.48 31.33
N LYS A 396 -9.67 36.27 31.89
CA LYS A 396 -8.49 35.83 32.66
C LYS A 396 -7.67 34.77 31.93
N HIS A 397 -6.48 34.50 32.45
CA HIS A 397 -5.58 33.45 31.97
C HIS A 397 -5.75 32.18 32.81
N PHE A 398 -5.83 31.03 32.16
CA PHE A 398 -6.03 29.72 32.75
C PHE A 398 -4.98 28.75 32.22
N ILE A 399 -4.53 27.85 33.09
CA ILE A 399 -3.68 26.72 32.73
C ILE A 399 -4.21 25.44 33.36
N GLN A 400 -4.33 24.38 32.57
CA GLN A 400 -4.72 23.07 33.07
C GLN A 400 -3.52 22.36 33.71
N THR A 401 -3.80 21.64 34.80
CA THR A 401 -2.76 21.02 35.65
C THR A 401 -3.01 19.52 35.89
N ALA A 402 -4.11 18.99 35.39
CA ALA A 402 -4.50 17.58 35.43
C ALA A 402 -5.51 17.28 34.31
N ASP A 403 -5.70 16.02 33.97
CA ASP A 403 -6.80 15.57 33.11
C ASP A 403 -8.16 15.86 33.77
N ILE A 404 -9.16 16.22 32.96
CA ILE A 404 -10.49 16.63 33.42
C ILE A 404 -11.57 15.71 32.86
N ASP A 405 -12.32 15.05 33.75
CA ASP A 405 -13.43 14.17 33.37
C ASP A 405 -14.78 14.93 33.42
N LEU A 406 -15.36 15.21 32.26
CA LEU A 406 -16.73 15.73 32.08
C LEU A 406 -17.76 14.60 31.86
N GLY A 407 -17.32 13.35 31.81
CA GLY A 407 -18.16 12.15 31.70
C GLY A 407 -18.92 11.79 32.97
N VAL A 408 -18.95 12.68 33.97
CA VAL A 408 -19.61 12.53 35.27
C VAL A 408 -20.79 13.50 35.45
N THR A 409 -21.69 13.18 36.37
CA THR A 409 -22.81 14.07 36.73
C THR A 409 -22.28 15.33 37.46
N PRO A 410 -22.79 16.54 37.16
CA PRO A 410 -23.98 16.84 36.32
C PRO A 410 -23.69 17.07 34.83
N TRP A 411 -22.44 17.01 34.38
CA TRP A 411 -22.01 17.46 33.05
C TRP A 411 -22.41 16.51 31.91
N ASN A 412 -22.74 15.26 32.22
CA ASN A 412 -23.04 14.20 31.25
C ASN A 412 -24.52 13.77 31.18
N VAL A 413 -25.44 14.50 31.84
CA VAL A 413 -26.87 14.17 31.90
C VAL A 413 -27.74 15.26 31.27
N GLY A 414 -28.92 14.88 30.77
CA GLY A 414 -29.86 15.82 30.15
C GLY A 414 -29.27 16.47 28.89
N GLU A 415 -29.19 17.80 28.90
CA GLU A 415 -28.53 18.58 27.84
C GLU A 415 -26.98 18.56 27.96
N GLY A 416 -26.43 18.17 29.11
CA GLY A 416 -24.99 18.10 29.34
C GLY A 416 -24.30 19.44 29.59
N TRP A 417 -23.03 19.56 29.20
CA TRP A 417 -22.18 20.74 29.40
C TRP A 417 -22.77 22.01 28.78
N GLU A 418 -22.84 23.10 29.55
CA GLU A 418 -23.18 24.41 29.02
C GLU A 418 -21.90 25.12 28.54
N PRO A 419 -21.81 25.53 27.26
CA PRO A 419 -20.61 26.12 26.67
C PRO A 419 -20.05 27.34 27.43
N VAL A 420 -18.73 27.45 27.51
CA VAL A 420 -18.05 28.62 28.07
C VAL A 420 -18.06 29.77 27.05
N GLY A 421 -18.62 30.91 27.45
CA GLY A 421 -18.77 32.06 26.58
C GLY A 421 -20.00 31.96 25.67
N SER A 422 -20.66 33.10 25.48
CA SER A 422 -21.87 33.25 24.66
C SER A 422 -21.72 34.46 23.73
N LEU A 423 -22.62 34.63 22.75
CA LEU A 423 -22.63 35.82 21.90
C LEU A 423 -22.69 37.14 22.71
N SER A 424 -23.38 37.15 23.85
CA SER A 424 -23.49 38.33 24.72
C SER A 424 -22.31 38.51 25.69
N THR A 425 -21.59 37.43 25.98
CA THR A 425 -20.48 37.39 26.94
C THR A 425 -19.43 36.41 26.41
N PRO A 426 -18.67 36.78 25.36
CA PRO A 426 -17.71 35.88 24.75
C PRO A 426 -16.57 35.58 25.73
N PHE A 427 -15.87 34.47 25.53
CA PHE A 427 -14.60 34.23 26.22
C PHE A 427 -13.55 35.17 25.63
N GLU A 428 -12.89 35.98 26.47
CA GLU A 428 -11.94 37.06 26.12
C GLU A 428 -10.50 36.77 26.59
N GLY A 429 -10.31 35.66 27.31
CA GLY A 429 -9.07 35.32 28.00
C GLY A 429 -8.19 34.32 27.26
N VAL A 430 -7.26 33.72 28.00
CA VAL A 430 -6.36 32.66 27.51
C VAL A 430 -6.64 31.38 28.25
N TYR A 431 -6.88 30.29 27.54
CA TYR A 431 -6.96 28.94 28.14
C TYR A 431 -5.88 28.05 27.52
N ASP A 432 -4.91 27.67 28.35
CA ASP A 432 -3.86 26.72 27.99
C ASP A 432 -4.18 25.34 28.61
N GLY A 433 -4.50 24.36 27.77
CA GLY A 433 -4.77 22.99 28.19
C GLY A 433 -3.52 22.23 28.62
N ASN A 434 -2.31 22.76 28.36
CA ASN A 434 -1.03 22.20 28.79
C ASN A 434 -0.90 20.69 28.48
N ASP A 435 -1.45 20.28 27.33
CA ASP A 435 -1.52 18.92 26.78
C ASP A 435 -2.28 17.87 27.63
N PHE A 436 -2.98 18.29 28.70
CA PHE A 436 -3.86 17.42 29.48
C PHE A 436 -5.17 17.15 28.74
N SER A 437 -5.79 15.99 29.01
CA SER A 437 -7.05 15.60 28.38
C SER A 437 -8.26 16.26 29.06
N ILE A 438 -9.29 16.52 28.28
CA ILE A 438 -10.66 16.76 28.74
C ILE A 438 -11.53 15.67 28.14
N GLU A 439 -12.06 14.80 28.97
CA GLU A 439 -12.71 13.55 28.56
C GLU A 439 -14.22 13.62 28.80
N GLY A 440 -14.99 12.91 27.97
CA GLY A 440 -16.42 12.70 28.23
C GLY A 440 -17.30 13.94 28.07
N LEU A 441 -16.83 14.98 27.37
CA LEU A 441 -17.64 16.14 27.01
C LEU A 441 -18.92 15.69 26.31
N TYR A 442 -20.08 15.97 26.91
CA TYR A 442 -21.38 15.64 26.37
C TYR A 442 -22.22 16.91 26.27
N ILE A 443 -22.67 17.24 25.07
CA ILE A 443 -23.56 18.36 24.76
C ILE A 443 -24.69 17.80 23.89
N ASN A 444 -25.94 17.97 24.32
CA ASN A 444 -27.11 17.54 23.58
C ASN A 444 -28.17 18.64 23.57
N ARG A 445 -27.98 19.61 22.66
CA ARG A 445 -28.84 20.80 22.48
C ARG A 445 -29.16 20.95 21.00
N SER A 446 -30.07 20.11 20.52
CA SER A 446 -30.52 20.13 19.12
C SER A 446 -31.64 21.13 18.84
N ASP A 447 -32.23 21.75 19.86
CA ASP A 447 -33.41 22.61 19.69
C ASP A 447 -33.06 24.09 19.45
N HIS A 448 -33.76 24.76 18.54
CA HIS A 448 -33.66 26.21 18.36
C HIS A 448 -34.37 26.97 19.50
N PRO A 449 -33.77 28.02 20.10
CA PRO A 449 -32.46 28.62 19.80
C PRO A 449 -31.33 28.11 20.71
N THR A 450 -31.62 27.21 21.64
CA THR A 450 -30.70 26.73 22.69
C THR A 450 -29.51 25.94 22.12
N GLY A 451 -29.63 25.42 20.90
CA GLY A 451 -28.59 24.70 20.18
C GLY A 451 -27.63 25.55 19.37
N TYR A 452 -27.56 26.86 19.59
CA TYR A 452 -26.63 27.75 18.87
C TYR A 452 -25.29 27.80 19.60
N TYR A 453 -24.17 27.86 18.87
CA TYR A 453 -22.82 28.05 19.43
C TYR A 453 -22.43 26.93 20.40
N GLN A 454 -22.41 25.70 19.91
CA GLN A 454 -22.13 24.51 20.73
C GLN A 454 -20.67 24.10 20.63
N GLY A 455 -20.07 23.79 21.78
CA GLY A 455 -18.70 23.32 21.98
C GLY A 455 -18.29 23.48 23.44
N LEU A 456 -17.07 23.08 23.79
CA LEU A 456 -16.53 23.37 25.12
C LEU A 456 -16.61 24.89 25.40
N PHE A 457 -16.26 25.69 24.39
CA PHE A 457 -16.49 27.12 24.31
C PHE A 457 -17.59 27.44 23.29
N GLY A 458 -18.53 28.31 23.64
CA GLY A 458 -19.59 28.72 22.72
C GLY A 458 -19.10 29.77 21.72
N TYR A 459 -18.54 30.86 22.26
CA TYR A 459 -18.05 32.00 21.46
C TYR A 459 -16.70 32.50 21.99
N VAL A 460 -15.68 32.47 21.12
CA VAL A 460 -14.29 32.90 21.40
C VAL A 460 -14.04 34.26 20.75
N ASN A 461 -13.69 35.27 21.56
CA ASN A 461 -13.41 36.65 21.12
C ASN A 461 -12.07 36.73 20.35
N SER A 462 -11.89 37.80 19.58
CA SER A 462 -10.69 38.09 18.79
C SER A 462 -9.43 38.34 19.60
N GLU A 463 -9.55 38.67 20.89
CA GLU A 463 -8.41 38.85 21.80
C GLU A 463 -8.01 37.55 22.52
N SER A 464 -8.77 36.46 22.31
CA SER A 464 -8.63 35.21 23.07
C SER A 464 -7.70 34.22 22.40
N THR A 465 -7.08 33.37 23.23
CA THR A 465 -6.27 32.25 22.79
C THR A 465 -6.70 30.96 23.48
N LEU A 466 -6.96 29.92 22.69
CA LEU A 466 -7.15 28.55 23.17
C LEU A 466 -6.00 27.70 22.65
N SER A 467 -5.18 27.14 23.54
CA SER A 467 -4.00 26.37 23.12
C SER A 467 -3.81 25.08 23.89
N ASN A 468 -3.23 24.06 23.24
CA ASN A 468 -2.82 22.81 23.88
C ASN A 468 -3.99 22.05 24.55
N ILE A 469 -5.20 22.15 24.00
CA ILE A 469 -6.40 21.50 24.54
C ILE A 469 -6.62 20.18 23.81
N ASN A 470 -6.70 19.07 24.57
CA ASN A 470 -6.96 17.74 24.03
C ASN A 470 -8.33 17.21 24.47
N LEU A 471 -9.30 17.17 23.56
CA LEU A 471 -10.62 16.59 23.80
C LEU A 471 -10.64 15.12 23.41
N VAL A 472 -11.10 14.24 24.32
CA VAL A 472 -11.16 12.79 24.09
C VAL A 472 -12.60 12.28 24.19
N GLY A 473 -13.09 11.71 23.09
CA GLY A 473 -14.44 11.16 22.97
C GLY A 473 -15.58 12.16 23.14
N PRO A 474 -15.49 13.44 22.70
CA PRO A 474 -16.59 14.37 22.87
C PRO A 474 -17.80 13.99 22.01
N PHE A 475 -19.00 14.07 22.58
CA PHE A 475 -20.27 14.00 21.86
C PHE A 475 -20.93 15.38 21.88
N VAL A 476 -21.12 15.99 20.71
CA VAL A 476 -21.76 17.31 20.58
C VAL A 476 -22.88 17.24 19.56
N HIS A 477 -24.12 17.37 20.03
CA HIS A 477 -25.31 17.52 19.22
C HIS A 477 -25.84 18.95 19.35
N GLY A 478 -25.69 19.74 18.29
CA GLY A 478 -26.11 21.13 18.23
C GLY A 478 -27.15 21.42 17.14
N TYR A 479 -27.66 22.65 17.13
CA TYR A 479 -28.53 23.15 16.07
C TYR A 479 -27.77 24.01 15.06
N ARG A 480 -26.92 24.96 15.49
CA ARG A 480 -26.17 25.87 14.60
C ARG A 480 -24.83 26.27 15.21
N TYR A 481 -23.76 26.34 14.41
CA TYR A 481 -22.40 26.64 14.87
C TYR A 481 -21.93 25.60 15.88
N THR A 482 -21.72 24.37 15.41
CA THR A 482 -21.42 23.22 16.26
C THR A 482 -19.98 22.78 16.02
N GLY A 483 -19.18 22.75 17.08
CA GLY A 483 -17.83 22.19 17.11
C GLY A 483 -17.53 21.58 18.46
N THR A 484 -16.54 20.68 18.55
CA THR A 484 -16.18 20.09 19.85
C THR A 484 -15.50 21.09 20.77
N LEU A 485 -14.59 21.90 20.22
CA LEU A 485 -13.87 22.92 20.99
C LEU A 485 -14.62 24.24 21.01
N ALA A 486 -15.03 24.75 19.84
CA ALA A 486 -15.67 26.05 19.73
C ALA A 486 -16.87 26.06 18.79
N GLY A 487 -17.97 26.69 19.19
CA GLY A 487 -19.06 26.98 18.27
C GLY A 487 -18.66 28.04 17.24
N TYR A 488 -18.15 29.18 17.73
CA TYR A 488 -17.73 30.31 16.90
C TYR A 488 -16.38 30.87 17.38
N ASN A 489 -15.40 30.96 16.48
CA ASN A 489 -14.08 31.49 16.76
C ASN A 489 -13.81 32.82 16.04
N THR A 490 -13.37 33.83 16.78
CA THR A 490 -12.77 35.06 16.22
C THR A 490 -11.32 35.27 16.67
N GLY A 491 -10.84 34.47 17.63
CA GLY A 491 -9.49 34.54 18.21
C GLY A 491 -8.54 33.49 17.65
N GLU A 492 -7.55 33.09 18.45
CA GLU A 492 -6.54 32.11 18.08
C GLU A 492 -6.80 30.74 18.73
N ILE A 493 -6.80 29.69 17.92
CA ILE A 493 -6.83 28.30 18.36
C ILE A 493 -5.56 27.62 17.84
N SER A 494 -4.71 27.11 18.73
CA SER A 494 -3.43 26.50 18.32
C SER A 494 -3.10 25.23 19.09
N ASN A 495 -2.55 24.23 18.40
CA ASN A 495 -2.18 22.93 19.01
C ASN A 495 -3.35 22.26 19.77
N CYS A 496 -4.55 22.24 19.18
CA CYS A 496 -5.73 21.64 19.78
C CYS A 496 -6.13 20.35 19.07
N LEU A 497 -6.56 19.35 19.85
CA LEU A 497 -6.87 18.01 19.38
C LEU A 497 -8.30 17.64 19.77
N SER A 498 -9.03 17.01 18.87
CA SER A 498 -10.32 16.38 19.18
C SER A 498 -10.36 14.97 18.63
N THR A 499 -10.27 13.98 19.53
CA THR A 499 -10.09 12.58 19.20
C THR A 499 -11.33 11.76 19.47
N ASN A 500 -11.66 10.79 18.59
CA ASN A 500 -12.86 9.97 18.64
C ASN A 500 -14.17 10.76 18.86
N ALA A 501 -14.29 11.93 18.24
CA ALA A 501 -15.44 12.80 18.40
C ALA A 501 -16.67 12.35 17.61
N GLU A 502 -17.86 12.63 18.12
CA GLU A 502 -19.12 12.54 17.38
C GLU A 502 -19.82 13.90 17.40
N VAL A 503 -20.01 14.48 16.21
CA VAL A 503 -20.65 15.78 16.02
C VAL A 503 -21.92 15.59 15.20
N LEU A 504 -23.06 15.95 15.79
CA LEU A 504 -24.37 15.97 15.13
C LEU A 504 -24.85 17.41 15.03
N ASN A 505 -25.36 17.83 13.87
CA ASN A 505 -25.81 19.20 13.67
C ASN A 505 -27.07 19.27 12.79
N GLU A 506 -28.12 19.87 13.34
CA GLU A 506 -29.41 20.01 12.66
C GLU A 506 -29.40 21.10 11.56
N TRP A 507 -28.57 22.16 11.67
CA TRP A 507 -28.59 23.30 10.72
C TRP A 507 -27.24 24.06 10.56
N ASP A 508 -26.90 24.46 9.33
CA ASP A 508 -25.95 25.52 8.93
C ASP A 508 -24.44 25.17 8.99
N PHE A 509 -23.83 25.01 10.18
CA PHE A 509 -22.37 24.93 10.28
C PHE A 509 -21.91 23.89 11.30
N ALA A 510 -21.30 22.81 10.81
CA ALA A 510 -20.74 21.74 11.64
C ALA A 510 -19.25 21.56 11.38
N GLY A 511 -18.43 21.69 12.42
CA GLY A 511 -17.01 21.36 12.37
C GLY A 511 -16.69 20.27 13.36
N GLY A 512 -15.78 19.36 13.05
CA GLY A 512 -15.30 18.42 14.06
C GLY A 512 -14.58 19.11 15.24
N LEU A 513 -13.94 20.27 15.01
CA LEU A 513 -13.31 21.09 16.06
C LEU A 513 -14.05 22.42 16.25
N VAL A 514 -14.33 23.15 15.17
CA VAL A 514 -14.91 24.51 15.22
C VAL A 514 -16.08 24.65 14.25
N GLY A 515 -17.25 25.08 14.73
CA GLY A 515 -18.40 25.30 13.84
C GLY A 515 -18.14 26.38 12.79
N TYR A 516 -17.71 27.57 13.23
CA TYR A 516 -17.44 28.72 12.36
C TYR A 516 -16.18 29.48 12.79
N ASN A 517 -15.27 29.69 11.85
CA ASN A 517 -14.00 30.37 12.07
C ASN A 517 -13.92 31.71 11.33
N SER A 518 -13.65 32.78 12.07
CA SER A 518 -13.20 34.10 11.59
C SER A 518 -11.86 34.51 12.21
N GLY A 519 -11.27 33.66 13.04
CA GLY A 519 -9.96 33.84 13.65
C GLY A 519 -8.88 32.98 12.98
N ILE A 520 -7.86 32.62 13.74
CA ILE A 520 -6.74 31.77 13.28
C ILE A 520 -6.86 30.39 13.93
N ILE A 521 -6.70 29.34 13.13
CA ILE A 521 -6.56 27.97 13.61
C ILE A 521 -5.23 27.41 13.10
N SER A 522 -4.35 26.98 13.99
CA SER A 522 -3.07 26.36 13.60
C SER A 522 -2.77 25.06 14.35
N ASP A 523 -2.01 24.19 13.70
CA ASP A 523 -1.39 23.01 14.31
C ASP A 523 -2.40 22.10 15.04
N SER A 524 -3.65 22.07 14.55
CA SER A 524 -4.77 21.43 15.23
C SER A 524 -5.31 20.25 14.42
N SER A 525 -5.87 19.25 15.09
CA SER A 525 -6.35 18.05 14.41
C SER A 525 -7.63 17.46 14.97
N THR A 526 -8.34 16.73 14.11
CA THR A 526 -9.59 16.06 14.48
C THR A 526 -9.67 14.64 13.91
N THR A 527 -10.12 13.70 14.75
CA THR A 527 -10.67 12.41 14.30
C THR A 527 -12.13 12.35 14.76
N ALA A 528 -13.08 12.42 13.83
CA ALA A 528 -14.50 12.53 14.19
C ALA A 528 -15.42 11.76 13.23
N ILE A 529 -16.65 11.54 13.68
CA ILE A 529 -17.79 11.34 12.79
C ILE A 529 -18.61 12.62 12.83
N VAL A 530 -18.71 13.31 11.70
CA VAL A 530 -19.52 14.53 11.57
C VAL A 530 -20.75 14.20 10.74
N LYS A 531 -21.93 14.38 11.33
CA LYS A 531 -23.21 14.21 10.64
C LYS A 531 -24.04 15.48 10.68
N THR A 532 -24.56 15.88 9.52
CA THR A 532 -25.44 17.05 9.42
C THR A 532 -26.56 16.87 8.40
N ASP A 533 -27.65 17.62 8.57
CA ASP A 533 -28.77 17.68 7.62
C ASP A 533 -28.80 18.97 6.77
N ASP A 534 -27.94 19.98 7.01
CA ASP A 534 -27.99 21.23 6.22
C ASP A 534 -26.67 22.05 6.12
N PHE A 535 -26.52 22.75 4.98
CA PHE A 535 -25.46 23.68 4.53
C PHE A 535 -24.02 23.17 4.57
N ASN A 536 -23.24 23.47 5.62
CA ASN A 536 -21.77 23.40 5.54
C ASN A 536 -21.21 22.51 6.66
N ALA A 537 -20.58 21.40 6.27
CA ALA A 537 -19.86 20.57 7.23
C ALA A 537 -18.42 20.30 6.83
N GLY A 538 -17.54 20.41 7.83
CA GLY A 538 -16.15 20.06 7.69
C GLY A 538 -15.63 19.22 8.85
N GLY A 539 -14.65 18.37 8.56
CA GLY A 539 -14.07 17.50 9.58
C GLY A 539 -13.26 18.25 10.64
N LEU A 540 -12.72 19.43 10.30
CA LEU A 540 -12.14 20.36 11.27
C LEU A 540 -13.06 21.57 11.49
N VAL A 541 -13.47 22.24 10.41
CA VAL A 541 -14.22 23.50 10.46
C VAL A 541 -15.44 23.48 9.56
N GLY A 542 -16.61 23.90 10.04
CA GLY A 542 -17.80 24.04 9.18
C GLY A 542 -17.62 25.14 8.13
N THR A 543 -17.28 26.35 8.56
CA THR A 543 -16.99 27.48 7.66
C THR A 543 -15.78 28.29 8.10
N ASN A 544 -14.91 28.64 7.16
CA ASN A 544 -13.71 29.44 7.37
C ASN A 544 -13.76 30.78 6.63
N TYR A 545 -13.53 31.89 7.34
CA TYR A 545 -13.40 33.24 6.78
C TYR A 545 -12.00 33.82 6.85
N ASN A 546 -11.10 33.15 7.56
CA ASN A 546 -9.77 33.66 7.83
C ASN A 546 -8.76 32.51 7.69
N GLU A 547 -8.05 32.10 8.73
CA GLU A 547 -6.83 31.33 8.52
C GLU A 547 -6.84 29.94 9.15
N ILE A 548 -6.43 28.94 8.38
CA ILE A 548 -6.18 27.56 8.82
C ILE A 548 -4.79 27.14 8.32
N ARG A 549 -3.89 26.78 9.23
CA ARG A 549 -2.52 26.35 8.91
C ARG A 549 -2.10 25.07 9.62
N ASN A 550 -1.37 24.20 8.92
CA ASN A 550 -0.79 22.99 9.51
C ASN A 550 -1.83 22.11 10.23
N CYS A 551 -3.07 22.11 9.76
CA CYS A 551 -4.16 21.40 10.41
C CYS A 551 -4.51 20.12 9.64
N ASN A 552 -5.10 19.15 10.33
CA ASN A 552 -5.56 17.94 9.67
C ASN A 552 -6.88 17.37 10.22
N SER A 553 -7.54 16.56 9.39
CA SER A 553 -8.79 15.90 9.75
C SER A 553 -8.83 14.49 9.17
N GLU A 554 -9.05 13.50 10.04
CA GLU A 554 -9.38 12.13 9.67
C GLU A 554 -10.88 11.86 9.82
N ALA A 555 -11.70 12.91 9.87
CA ALA A 555 -13.11 12.78 10.15
C ALA A 555 -13.89 12.21 8.96
N ASN A 556 -14.76 11.25 9.24
CA ASN A 556 -15.75 10.77 8.28
C ASN A 556 -16.98 11.69 8.31
N ILE A 557 -17.41 12.12 7.13
CA ILE A 557 -18.51 13.08 6.98
C ILE A 557 -19.63 12.42 6.18
N ALA A 558 -20.83 12.43 6.74
CA ALA A 558 -22.02 11.83 6.13
C ALA A 558 -23.30 12.58 6.55
N PRO A 559 -24.39 12.53 5.79
CA PRO A 559 -25.67 13.08 6.22
C PRO A 559 -26.28 12.33 7.43
N ILE A 560 -27.13 12.98 8.25
CA ILE A 560 -27.86 12.29 9.35
C ILE A 560 -28.97 11.38 8.78
N SER A 561 -29.65 11.80 7.71
CA SER A 561 -30.71 11.02 7.03
C SER A 561 -30.65 11.13 5.50
N LEU A 562 -30.93 10.03 4.78
CA LEU A 562 -31.01 9.97 3.31
C LEU A 562 -32.37 10.45 2.75
N SER A 563 -32.99 11.47 3.34
CA SER A 563 -34.33 11.93 2.94
C SER A 563 -34.31 13.07 1.92
N ALA A 564 -35.15 12.96 0.88
CA ALA A 564 -35.16 13.75 -0.35
C ALA A 564 -35.26 15.30 -0.24
N ASP A 565 -35.50 15.87 0.94
CA ASP A 565 -35.95 17.26 1.10
C ASP A 565 -35.03 18.12 2.01
N GLY A 566 -33.83 17.65 2.40
CA GLY A 566 -32.88 18.40 3.24
C GLY A 566 -31.49 17.76 3.26
N TYR A 567 -30.69 18.01 2.22
CA TYR A 567 -29.34 17.47 2.09
C TYR A 567 -28.29 18.57 2.28
N PRO A 568 -27.11 18.25 2.86
CA PRO A 568 -26.04 19.22 3.00
C PRO A 568 -25.54 19.72 1.63
N TYR A 569 -25.44 21.04 1.51
CA TYR A 569 -25.02 21.72 0.29
C TYR A 569 -23.52 21.56 0.02
N GLN A 570 -22.68 21.70 1.05
CA GLN A 570 -21.22 21.81 0.94
C GLN A 570 -20.52 20.96 2.02
N LEU A 571 -19.90 19.86 1.60
CA LEU A 571 -19.14 18.98 2.49
C LEU A 571 -17.66 18.96 2.13
N GLY A 572 -16.79 19.13 3.12
CA GLY A 572 -15.33 19.05 2.94
C GLY A 572 -14.63 18.29 4.05
N GLY A 573 -13.72 17.36 3.74
CA GLY A 573 -13.03 16.56 4.77
C GLY A 573 -12.31 17.39 5.85
N LEU A 574 -11.85 18.60 5.50
CA LEU A 574 -11.29 19.58 6.45
C LEU A 574 -12.27 20.74 6.70
N VAL A 575 -12.76 21.38 5.63
CA VAL A 575 -13.57 22.61 5.69
C VAL A 575 -14.81 22.49 4.81
N GLY A 576 -16.01 22.74 5.32
CA GLY A 576 -17.21 22.78 4.48
C GLY A 576 -17.17 23.92 3.45
N TYR A 577 -17.08 25.16 3.93
CA TYR A 577 -17.05 26.37 3.10
C TYR A 577 -15.88 27.29 3.47
N ASN A 578 -15.05 27.66 2.50
CA ASN A 578 -13.96 28.63 2.67
C ASN A 578 -14.30 29.94 1.93
N SER A 579 -14.40 31.05 2.66
CA SER A 579 -14.85 32.35 2.14
C SER A 579 -13.81 33.44 2.41
N GLY A 580 -12.97 33.76 1.44
CA GLY A 580 -11.89 34.75 1.63
C GLY A 580 -10.71 34.26 2.48
N GLY A 581 -10.80 33.06 3.04
CA GLY A 581 -9.80 32.50 3.95
C GLY A 581 -8.61 31.82 3.26
N LEU A 582 -7.51 31.67 4.00
CA LEU A 582 -6.34 30.89 3.64
C LEU A 582 -6.39 29.53 4.32
N ILE A 583 -6.21 28.46 3.54
CA ILE A 583 -5.95 27.11 4.01
C ILE A 583 -4.58 26.69 3.48
N GLU A 584 -3.64 26.44 4.37
CA GLU A 584 -2.25 26.19 4.02
C GLU A 584 -1.68 24.99 4.80
N ASN A 585 -0.84 24.17 4.13
CA ASN A 585 -0.14 23.02 4.73
C ASN A 585 -1.07 22.05 5.48
N SER A 586 -2.30 21.88 4.99
CA SER A 586 -3.35 21.17 5.71
C SER A 586 -3.93 20.03 4.89
N TYR A 587 -4.45 19.00 5.55
CA TYR A 587 -4.91 17.81 4.84
C TYR A 587 -6.12 17.10 5.46
N ALA A 588 -6.80 16.29 4.65
CA ALA A 588 -7.90 15.45 5.10
C ALA A 588 -7.79 14.02 4.56
N THR A 589 -8.08 13.02 5.40
CA THR A 589 -7.97 11.60 5.05
C THR A 589 -9.27 10.81 5.24
N GLY A 590 -10.25 11.37 5.96
CA GLY A 590 -11.55 10.73 6.18
C GLY A 590 -12.44 10.76 4.93
N ASN A 591 -13.36 9.80 4.84
CA ASN A 591 -14.27 9.68 3.71
C ASN A 591 -15.38 10.72 3.77
N VAL A 592 -15.81 11.23 2.61
CA VAL A 592 -16.84 12.26 2.51
C VAL A 592 -17.97 11.75 1.61
N THR A 593 -19.16 11.60 2.18
CA THR A 593 -20.38 11.24 1.46
C THR A 593 -21.36 12.41 1.50
N GLY A 594 -21.75 12.92 0.33
CA GLY A 594 -22.64 14.06 0.19
C GLY A 594 -23.55 14.02 -1.03
N TRP A 595 -24.29 15.11 -1.23
CA TRP A 595 -25.27 15.22 -2.30
C TRP A 595 -24.83 16.18 -3.40
N GLU A 596 -24.86 17.50 -3.16
CA GLU A 596 -24.65 18.53 -4.17
C GLU A 596 -23.17 18.88 -4.39
N THR A 597 -22.50 19.50 -3.40
CA THR A 597 -21.08 19.89 -3.49
C THR A 597 -20.24 19.15 -2.46
N VAL A 598 -19.32 18.31 -2.94
CA VAL A 598 -18.51 17.43 -2.10
C VAL A 598 -17.03 17.54 -2.49
N GLY A 599 -16.19 17.88 -1.52
CA GLY A 599 -14.74 17.92 -1.65
C GLY A 599 -14.03 17.07 -0.61
N GLY A 600 -12.92 16.44 -0.97
CA GLY A 600 -12.13 15.68 0.02
C GLY A 600 -11.44 16.56 1.06
N LEU A 601 -11.09 17.81 0.72
CA LEU A 601 -10.56 18.79 1.67
C LEU A 601 -11.57 19.91 1.93
N VAL A 602 -12.07 20.54 0.86
CA VAL A 602 -12.96 21.72 0.95
C VAL A 602 -14.21 21.49 0.12
N GLY A 603 -15.41 21.68 0.68
CA GLY A 603 -16.63 21.61 -0.13
C GLY A 603 -16.63 22.69 -1.21
N GLU A 604 -16.67 23.96 -0.80
CA GLU A 604 -16.58 25.11 -1.71
C GLU A 604 -15.54 26.13 -1.23
N ASN A 605 -14.71 26.61 -2.16
CA ASN A 605 -13.71 27.65 -1.95
C ASN A 605 -14.06 28.89 -2.77
N PHE A 606 -14.45 29.98 -2.10
CA PHE A 606 -14.86 31.23 -2.73
C PHE A 606 -14.00 32.41 -2.27
N ASN A 607 -13.35 33.10 -3.21
CA ASN A 607 -12.41 34.20 -2.93
C ASN A 607 -11.27 33.82 -1.97
N GLY A 608 -11.02 32.51 -1.78
CA GLY A 608 -10.08 31.96 -0.81
C GLY A 608 -8.91 31.24 -1.47
N SER A 609 -7.89 30.92 -0.69
CA SER A 609 -6.67 30.25 -1.16
C SER A 609 -6.48 28.90 -0.48
N VAL A 610 -6.21 27.86 -1.27
CA VAL A 610 -5.84 26.52 -0.82
C VAL A 610 -4.44 26.21 -1.36
N ILE A 611 -3.45 26.15 -0.46
CA ILE A 611 -2.03 26.10 -0.83
C ILE A 611 -1.32 24.97 -0.10
N ASN A 612 -0.57 24.14 -0.82
CA ASN A 612 0.19 23.02 -0.24
C ASN A 612 -0.70 22.10 0.62
N CYS A 613 -1.87 21.75 0.11
CA CYS A 613 -2.85 20.93 0.81
C CYS A 613 -3.13 19.62 0.07
N TYR A 614 -3.61 18.61 0.78
CA TYR A 614 -3.99 17.35 0.12
C TYR A 614 -5.19 16.63 0.74
N ALA A 615 -5.81 15.78 -0.07
CA ALA A 615 -6.88 14.89 0.38
C ALA A 615 -6.67 13.45 -0.12
N SER A 616 -6.98 12.47 0.74
CA SER A 616 -6.85 11.04 0.40
C SER A 616 -8.07 10.17 0.70
N GLY A 617 -9.10 10.73 1.35
CA GLY A 617 -10.35 10.01 1.60
C GLY A 617 -11.15 9.77 0.32
N ASP A 618 -11.96 8.71 0.30
CA ASP A 618 -12.86 8.42 -0.82
C ASP A 618 -14.09 9.34 -0.77
N ILE A 619 -14.50 9.80 -1.95
CA ILE A 619 -15.57 10.77 -2.13
C ILE A 619 -16.74 10.15 -2.89
N MET A 620 -17.93 10.28 -2.31
CA MET A 620 -19.18 9.85 -2.91
C MET A 620 -20.17 11.03 -2.94
N GLY A 621 -20.46 11.55 -4.12
CA GLY A 621 -21.49 12.56 -4.35
C GLY A 621 -22.67 11.99 -5.13
N SER A 622 -23.87 12.50 -4.84
CA SER A 622 -25.12 12.00 -5.44
C SER A 622 -25.72 12.93 -6.50
N GLU A 623 -25.14 14.11 -6.74
CA GLU A 623 -25.71 15.09 -7.68
C GLU A 623 -24.64 15.83 -8.52
N GLU A 624 -24.22 17.04 -8.12
CA GLU A 624 -23.64 18.00 -9.07
C GLU A 624 -22.10 18.03 -9.09
N TYR A 625 -21.45 18.53 -8.02
CA TYR A 625 -20.02 18.84 -8.01
C TYR A 625 -19.24 17.96 -7.03
N VAL A 626 -18.38 17.10 -7.57
CA VAL A 626 -17.55 16.20 -6.78
C VAL A 626 -16.08 16.40 -7.14
N GLY A 627 -15.26 16.76 -6.16
CA GLY A 627 -13.81 16.89 -6.33
C GLY A 627 -13.04 16.13 -5.26
N GLY A 628 -11.97 15.44 -5.64
CA GLY A 628 -11.14 14.75 -4.66
C GLY A 628 -10.45 15.69 -3.67
N LEU A 629 -10.19 16.94 -4.05
CA LEU A 629 -9.73 18.00 -3.15
C LEU A 629 -10.83 19.03 -2.85
N ILE A 630 -11.41 19.64 -3.90
CA ILE A 630 -12.42 20.70 -3.76
C ILE A 630 -13.64 20.43 -4.62
N GLY A 631 -14.85 20.49 -4.07
CA GLY A 631 -16.07 20.37 -4.87
C GLY A 631 -16.19 21.53 -5.87
N VAL A 632 -16.23 22.77 -5.37
CA VAL A 632 -16.33 24.00 -6.18
C VAL A 632 -15.20 24.97 -5.83
N ASN A 633 -14.39 25.33 -6.83
CA ASN A 633 -13.43 26.44 -6.75
C ASN A 633 -14.03 27.68 -7.44
N GLY A 634 -14.64 28.56 -6.65
CA GLY A 634 -15.36 29.74 -7.12
C GLY A 634 -14.49 30.87 -7.65
N SER A 635 -15.10 32.03 -7.87
CA SER A 635 -14.42 33.21 -8.41
C SER A 635 -13.38 33.80 -7.45
N ALA A 636 -12.28 34.34 -8.00
CA ALA A 636 -11.15 34.92 -7.27
C ALA A 636 -10.45 33.96 -6.29
N SER A 637 -10.63 32.65 -6.49
CA SER A 637 -10.04 31.60 -5.67
C SER A 637 -8.73 31.07 -6.28
N ILE A 638 -7.82 30.59 -5.44
CA ILE A 638 -6.53 30.02 -5.85
C ILE A 638 -6.37 28.63 -5.26
N VAL A 639 -6.03 27.66 -6.11
CA VAL A 639 -5.58 26.32 -5.70
C VAL A 639 -4.17 26.13 -6.21
N LYS A 640 -3.24 25.85 -5.29
CA LYS A 640 -1.81 25.82 -5.62
C LYS A 640 -1.06 24.73 -4.86
N ASP A 641 -0.10 24.09 -5.52
CA ASP A 641 0.81 23.10 -4.92
C ASP A 641 0.04 21.98 -4.17
N SER A 642 -1.17 21.63 -4.63
CA SER A 642 -2.10 20.80 -3.89
C SER A 642 -2.51 19.56 -4.68
N TYR A 643 -2.85 18.46 -3.99
CA TYR A 643 -3.13 17.20 -4.67
C TYR A 643 -4.19 16.33 -4.01
N ALA A 644 -4.76 15.41 -4.77
CA ALA A 644 -5.68 14.39 -4.26
C ALA A 644 -5.31 12.98 -4.74
N THR A 645 -5.69 11.98 -3.95
CA THR A 645 -5.33 10.56 -4.19
C THR A 645 -6.47 9.57 -3.99
N GLY A 646 -7.59 10.00 -3.37
CA GLY A 646 -8.78 9.17 -3.15
C GLY A 646 -9.61 8.95 -4.42
N THR A 647 -10.55 8.01 -4.35
CA THR A 647 -11.54 7.74 -5.41
C THR A 647 -12.61 8.84 -5.41
N SER A 648 -12.95 9.35 -6.59
CA SER A 648 -14.03 10.34 -6.77
C SER A 648 -15.18 9.73 -7.57
N ASN A 649 -16.32 9.53 -6.91
CA ASN A 649 -17.54 9.01 -7.56
C ASN A 649 -18.68 10.02 -7.46
N GLY A 650 -19.28 10.36 -8.60
CA GLY A 650 -20.40 11.31 -8.69
C GLY A 650 -21.25 11.14 -9.95
N ILE A 651 -22.09 12.13 -10.28
CA ILE A 651 -22.98 12.06 -11.45
C ILE A 651 -22.61 13.08 -12.54
N TYR A 652 -22.59 14.39 -12.26
CA TYR A 652 -22.57 15.41 -13.32
C TYR A 652 -21.28 16.21 -13.55
N CYS A 653 -20.52 16.55 -12.51
CA CYS A 653 -19.26 17.28 -12.64
C CYS A 653 -18.27 16.66 -11.65
N VAL A 654 -17.51 15.67 -12.11
CA VAL A 654 -16.62 14.90 -11.25
C VAL A 654 -15.17 15.12 -11.67
N GLY A 655 -14.38 15.68 -10.76
CA GLY A 655 -12.93 15.84 -10.90
C GLY A 655 -12.15 14.99 -9.91
N GLY A 656 -11.01 14.46 -10.33
CA GLY A 656 -10.08 13.86 -9.38
C GLY A 656 -9.53 14.89 -8.39
N LEU A 657 -9.34 16.14 -8.82
CA LEU A 657 -8.98 17.25 -7.92
C LEU A 657 -10.19 18.15 -7.64
N ILE A 658 -10.85 18.67 -8.69
CA ILE A 658 -11.87 19.70 -8.56
C ILE A 658 -13.13 19.39 -9.37
N GLY A 659 -14.32 19.44 -8.78
CA GLY A 659 -15.58 19.26 -9.51
C GLY A 659 -15.83 20.38 -10.51
N TYR A 660 -15.91 21.62 -10.02
CA TYR A 660 -16.03 22.84 -10.83
C TYR A 660 -14.90 23.84 -10.54
N ASN A 661 -14.23 24.33 -11.59
CA ASN A 661 -13.23 25.37 -11.48
C ASN A 661 -13.65 26.67 -12.18
N GLY A 662 -13.86 27.74 -11.42
CA GLY A 662 -14.13 29.09 -11.91
C GLY A 662 -12.94 30.05 -11.83
N SER A 663 -11.77 29.59 -11.36
CA SER A 663 -10.60 30.46 -11.16
C SER A 663 -9.26 29.73 -11.36
N MET A 664 -8.24 29.93 -10.53
CA MET A 664 -6.88 29.46 -10.81
C MET A 664 -6.56 28.11 -10.14
N ILE A 665 -5.97 27.21 -10.93
CA ILE A 665 -5.29 25.99 -10.49
C ILE A 665 -3.85 26.05 -11.01
N GLU A 666 -2.88 26.00 -10.11
CA GLU A 666 -1.44 26.01 -10.44
C GLU A 666 -0.74 24.84 -9.74
N ASN A 667 0.15 24.14 -10.45
CA ASN A 667 1.03 23.12 -9.87
C ASN A 667 0.30 22.09 -8.99
N SER A 668 -0.87 21.63 -9.44
CA SER A 668 -1.76 20.79 -8.64
C SER A 668 -2.19 19.56 -9.44
N TYR A 669 -2.46 18.46 -8.76
CA TYR A 669 -2.64 17.18 -9.47
C TYR A 669 -3.50 16.14 -8.76
N HIS A 670 -4.02 15.21 -9.55
CA HIS A 670 -4.61 13.96 -9.06
C HIS A 670 -3.78 12.78 -9.56
N ARG A 671 -3.28 11.97 -8.62
CA ARG A 671 -2.26 10.94 -8.92
C ARG A 671 -2.81 9.52 -8.97
N THR A 672 -3.71 9.19 -8.04
CA THR A 672 -4.21 7.83 -7.85
C THR A 672 -5.71 7.84 -7.57
N GLY A 673 -6.34 6.67 -7.61
CA GLY A 673 -7.79 6.52 -7.49
C GLY A 673 -8.46 6.48 -8.86
N THR A 674 -9.76 6.22 -8.88
CA THR A 674 -10.57 6.28 -10.10
C THR A 674 -11.51 7.47 -10.03
N VAL A 675 -11.75 8.11 -11.17
CA VAL A 675 -12.75 9.18 -11.31
C VAL A 675 -13.90 8.65 -12.14
N SER A 676 -15.10 8.55 -11.54
CA SER A 676 -16.27 7.99 -12.20
C SER A 676 -17.52 8.86 -12.09
N GLY A 677 -18.28 8.94 -13.18
CA GLY A 677 -19.62 9.50 -13.17
C GLY A 677 -20.37 9.38 -14.50
N SER A 678 -21.29 10.30 -14.79
CA SER A 678 -22.13 10.25 -15.99
C SER A 678 -21.75 11.32 -17.03
N GLU A 679 -21.69 12.59 -16.64
CA GLU A 679 -21.40 13.73 -17.53
C GLU A 679 -20.23 14.55 -16.99
N LYS A 680 -19.47 15.27 -17.83
CA LYS A 680 -18.34 16.16 -17.47
C LYS A 680 -17.39 15.57 -16.42
N ILE A 681 -16.72 14.48 -16.80
CA ILE A 681 -15.81 13.75 -15.91
C ILE A 681 -14.37 14.03 -16.34
N GLY A 682 -13.55 14.56 -15.43
CA GLY A 682 -12.15 14.85 -15.67
C GLY A 682 -11.22 14.24 -14.64
N GLY A 683 -10.06 13.72 -15.05
CA GLY A 683 -9.08 13.21 -14.09
C GLY A 683 -8.55 14.30 -13.15
N LEU A 684 -8.50 15.56 -13.58
CA LEU A 684 -8.24 16.72 -12.72
C LEU A 684 -9.51 17.50 -12.41
N VAL A 685 -10.22 17.97 -13.45
CA VAL A 685 -11.37 18.89 -13.31
C VAL A 685 -12.60 18.41 -14.07
N GLY A 686 -13.77 18.37 -13.43
CA GLY A 686 -15.02 18.05 -14.13
C GLY A 686 -15.41 19.13 -15.15
N ASP A 687 -15.72 20.34 -14.67
CA ASP A 687 -16.08 21.52 -15.46
C ASP A 687 -15.10 22.69 -15.21
N ASN A 688 -14.41 23.15 -16.26
CA ASN A 688 -13.43 24.22 -16.18
C ASN A 688 -13.90 25.51 -16.90
N ASN A 689 -13.99 26.59 -16.13
CA ASN A 689 -14.17 27.97 -16.60
C ASN A 689 -13.04 28.90 -16.12
N GLY A 690 -11.99 28.34 -15.52
CA GLY A 690 -10.83 29.05 -15.01
C GLY A 690 -9.53 28.67 -15.71
N ILE A 691 -8.40 29.01 -15.10
CA ILE A 691 -7.06 28.73 -15.63
C ILE A 691 -6.51 27.47 -14.94
N ILE A 692 -6.10 26.49 -15.73
CA ILE A 692 -5.32 25.32 -15.28
C ILE A 692 -3.91 25.50 -15.85
N THR A 693 -2.91 25.55 -14.99
CA THR A 693 -1.51 25.67 -15.42
C THR A 693 -0.57 24.79 -14.63
N LYS A 694 0.45 24.24 -15.30
CA LYS A 694 1.47 23.37 -14.68
C LYS A 694 0.86 22.22 -13.88
N SER A 695 -0.23 21.63 -14.35
CA SER A 695 -1.04 20.69 -13.57
C SER A 695 -1.22 19.39 -14.35
N HIS A 696 -1.47 18.27 -13.65
CA HIS A 696 -1.58 16.98 -14.32
C HIS A 696 -2.55 16.00 -13.67
N ALA A 697 -3.00 15.01 -14.46
CA ALA A 697 -3.81 13.90 -13.97
C ALA A 697 -3.29 12.54 -14.47
N GLU A 698 -3.14 11.59 -13.54
CA GLU A 698 -2.64 10.24 -13.82
C GLU A 698 -3.72 9.16 -13.67
N SER A 699 -4.88 9.53 -13.11
CA SER A 699 -5.94 8.59 -12.73
C SER A 699 -6.85 8.17 -13.87
N ASN A 700 -7.35 6.94 -13.79
CA ASN A 700 -8.30 6.42 -14.77
C ASN A 700 -9.67 7.11 -14.63
N VAL A 701 -10.24 7.49 -15.77
CA VAL A 701 -11.47 8.27 -15.86
C VAL A 701 -12.54 7.48 -16.60
N SER A 702 -13.73 7.35 -16.00
CA SER A 702 -14.87 6.64 -16.60
C SER A 702 -16.13 7.48 -16.56
N GLY A 703 -16.78 7.65 -17.70
CA GLY A 703 -18.03 8.41 -17.79
C GLY A 703 -18.91 8.00 -18.96
N SER A 704 -20.00 8.74 -19.18
CA SER A 704 -20.89 8.54 -20.34
C SER A 704 -20.72 9.63 -21.40
N ARG A 705 -20.54 10.89 -20.99
CA ARG A 705 -20.43 12.04 -21.90
C ARG A 705 -19.46 13.09 -21.37
N TYR A 706 -18.67 13.71 -22.26
CA TYR A 706 -17.66 14.72 -21.91
C TYR A 706 -16.65 14.19 -20.90
N VAL A 707 -15.95 13.11 -21.29
CA VAL A 707 -14.96 12.45 -20.44
C VAL A 707 -13.56 12.86 -20.91
N GLY A 708 -12.74 13.41 -20.01
CA GLY A 708 -11.38 13.82 -20.32
C GLY A 708 -10.36 13.32 -19.31
N GLY A 709 -9.13 13.03 -19.75
CA GLY A 709 -8.07 12.62 -18.83
C GLY A 709 -7.66 13.74 -17.88
N LEU A 710 -7.64 14.99 -18.33
CA LEU A 710 -7.45 16.16 -17.47
C LEU A 710 -8.79 16.82 -17.13
N THR A 711 -9.57 17.18 -18.15
CA THR A 711 -10.80 17.96 -17.97
C THR A 711 -11.99 17.37 -18.71
N GLY A 712 -13.15 17.22 -18.05
CA GLY A 712 -14.36 16.75 -18.74
C GLY A 712 -14.87 17.75 -19.77
N TYR A 713 -15.18 18.97 -19.31
CA TYR A 713 -15.63 20.09 -20.15
C TYR A 713 -14.87 21.38 -19.81
N SER A 714 -14.46 22.15 -20.83
CA SER A 714 -13.83 23.47 -20.64
C SER A 714 -14.54 24.54 -21.49
N GLY A 715 -15.17 25.52 -20.85
CA GLY A 715 -16.14 26.43 -21.50
C GLY A 715 -15.71 27.90 -21.70
N TYR A 716 -14.87 28.44 -20.81
CA TYR A 716 -14.38 29.83 -20.85
C TYR A 716 -12.97 30.00 -20.24
N GLY A 717 -12.31 28.89 -19.94
CA GLY A 717 -11.03 28.84 -19.25
C GLY A 717 -9.81 28.76 -20.18
N GLU A 718 -8.65 28.52 -19.57
CA GLU A 718 -7.39 28.21 -20.27
C GLU A 718 -6.77 26.95 -19.67
N ILE A 719 -6.17 26.11 -20.52
CA ILE A 719 -5.38 24.94 -20.09
C ILE A 719 -3.99 25.10 -20.67
N LEU A 720 -3.00 25.27 -19.80
CA LEU A 720 -1.64 25.65 -20.15
C LEU A 720 -0.65 24.68 -19.50
N LEU A 721 0.44 24.32 -20.19
CA LEU A 721 1.57 23.63 -19.56
C LEU A 721 1.13 22.39 -18.75
N SER A 722 0.18 21.60 -19.23
CA SER A 722 -0.50 20.57 -18.43
C SER A 722 -0.64 19.26 -19.19
N TYR A 723 -0.78 18.15 -18.48
CA TYR A 723 -0.84 16.84 -19.13
C TYR A 723 -1.73 15.81 -18.44
N ALA A 724 -2.13 14.78 -19.20
CA ALA A 724 -2.87 13.64 -18.66
C ALA A 724 -2.34 12.30 -19.18
N THR A 725 -2.22 11.31 -18.29
CA THR A 725 -1.73 9.96 -18.61
C THR A 725 -2.73 8.84 -18.29
N GLY A 726 -3.77 9.13 -17.51
CA GLY A 726 -4.79 8.16 -17.12
C GLY A 726 -5.67 7.68 -18.28
N THR A 727 -6.11 6.42 -18.23
CA THR A 727 -7.00 5.85 -19.26
C THR A 727 -8.38 6.48 -19.20
N VAL A 728 -8.95 6.81 -20.35
CA VAL A 728 -10.27 7.44 -20.49
C VAL A 728 -11.26 6.46 -21.13
N THR A 729 -12.36 6.21 -20.45
CA THR A 729 -13.45 5.34 -20.94
C THR A 729 -14.77 6.10 -20.95
N ALA A 730 -15.39 6.22 -22.13
CA ALA A 730 -16.70 6.84 -22.31
C ALA A 730 -17.73 5.86 -22.87
N SER A 731 -18.81 5.58 -22.15
CA SER A 731 -19.80 4.59 -22.56
C SER A 731 -20.68 5.03 -23.75
N ASN A 732 -20.76 6.34 -24.06
CA ASN A 732 -21.67 6.87 -25.09
C ASN A 732 -20.98 7.73 -26.15
N GLU A 733 -20.73 9.01 -25.89
CA GLU A 733 -20.33 9.96 -26.95
C GLU A 733 -18.90 10.48 -26.70
N THR A 734 -18.76 11.75 -26.32
CA THR A 734 -17.52 12.50 -26.47
C THR A 734 -16.46 12.18 -25.41
N ALA A 735 -15.24 11.86 -25.84
CA ALA A 735 -14.09 11.72 -24.93
C ALA A 735 -12.77 12.17 -25.56
N GLY A 736 -11.86 12.68 -24.73
CA GLY A 736 -10.50 13.04 -25.15
C GLY A 736 -9.46 12.62 -24.12
N GLY A 737 -8.26 12.26 -24.56
CA GLY A 737 -7.19 11.91 -23.63
C GLY A 737 -6.78 13.07 -22.72
N LEU A 738 -6.91 14.32 -23.15
CA LEU A 738 -6.77 15.51 -22.30
C LEU A 738 -8.13 16.09 -21.92
N VAL A 739 -8.98 16.40 -22.90
CA VAL A 739 -10.25 17.11 -22.67
C VAL A 739 -11.42 16.46 -23.41
N GLY A 740 -12.55 16.25 -22.73
CA GLY A 740 -13.75 15.73 -23.38
C GLY A 740 -14.30 16.69 -24.44
N SER A 741 -14.76 17.88 -24.00
CA SER A 741 -15.27 18.92 -24.90
C SER A 741 -14.76 20.31 -24.51
N VAL A 742 -14.51 21.14 -25.51
CA VAL A 742 -13.93 22.48 -25.35
C VAL A 742 -14.80 23.53 -26.05
N GLN A 743 -15.01 24.68 -25.44
CA GLN A 743 -15.72 25.83 -26.02
C GLN A 743 -15.03 27.12 -25.55
N ASN A 744 -14.91 28.13 -26.41
CA ASN A 744 -14.32 29.46 -26.10
C ASN A 744 -13.07 29.43 -25.18
N THR A 745 -12.21 28.42 -25.35
CA THR A 745 -11.05 28.13 -24.49
C THR A 745 -9.78 28.06 -25.35
N THR A 746 -8.63 28.28 -24.70
CA THR A 746 -7.31 27.96 -25.27
C THR A 746 -6.70 26.76 -24.57
N ILE A 747 -6.17 25.81 -25.34
CA ILE A 747 -5.28 24.74 -24.87
C ILE A 747 -3.91 24.99 -25.48
N ASN A 748 -2.89 25.19 -24.64
CA ASN A 748 -1.55 25.51 -25.11
C ASN A 748 -0.47 24.75 -24.33
N ASP A 749 0.52 24.24 -25.06
CA ASP A 749 1.68 23.54 -24.51
C ASP A 749 1.25 22.38 -23.58
N CYS A 750 0.41 21.46 -24.08
CA CYS A 750 -0.18 20.37 -23.30
C CYS A 750 -0.08 19.01 -24.01
N TYR A 751 -0.14 17.91 -23.26
CA TYR A 751 -0.11 16.58 -23.88
C TYR A 751 -0.95 15.51 -23.19
N ALA A 752 -1.32 14.48 -23.96
CA ALA A 752 -2.08 13.34 -23.44
C ALA A 752 -1.51 11.99 -23.89
N MET A 753 -1.36 11.06 -22.94
CA MET A 753 -0.85 9.70 -23.20
C MET A 753 -1.84 8.59 -22.86
N GLY A 754 -2.92 8.93 -22.16
CA GLY A 754 -3.93 7.97 -21.75
C GLY A 754 -4.65 7.34 -22.94
N ASN A 755 -4.87 6.03 -22.88
CA ASN A 755 -5.70 5.33 -23.86
C ASN A 755 -7.14 5.84 -23.78
N VAL A 756 -7.82 5.97 -24.92
CA VAL A 756 -9.18 6.49 -25.02
C VAL A 756 -10.09 5.46 -25.68
N SER A 757 -11.17 5.08 -25.00
CA SER A 757 -12.16 4.14 -25.53
C SER A 757 -13.59 4.65 -25.37
N GLY A 758 -14.45 4.39 -26.36
CA GLY A 758 -15.86 4.80 -26.30
C GLY A 758 -16.66 4.71 -27.60
N GLY A 759 -17.75 5.47 -27.71
CA GLY A 759 -18.66 5.43 -28.87
C GLY A 759 -18.27 6.38 -30.02
N SER A 760 -18.59 7.67 -29.93
CA SER A 760 -18.41 8.65 -31.02
C SER A 760 -17.78 9.97 -30.57
N GLU A 761 -17.01 10.65 -31.43
CA GLU A 761 -16.27 11.90 -31.07
C GLU A 761 -15.16 11.64 -30.04
N LEU A 762 -14.30 10.67 -30.36
CA LEU A 762 -13.16 10.30 -29.51
C LEU A 762 -11.85 10.80 -30.09
N ALA A 763 -10.93 11.22 -29.23
CA ALA A 763 -9.60 11.58 -29.69
C ALA A 763 -8.50 11.44 -28.64
N GLY A 764 -7.26 11.35 -29.12
CA GLY A 764 -6.10 11.28 -28.23
C GLY A 764 -5.90 12.56 -27.39
N LEU A 765 -6.24 13.75 -27.89
CA LEU A 765 -6.16 15.00 -27.12
C LEU A 765 -7.54 15.51 -26.73
N ALA A 766 -8.40 15.85 -27.70
CA ALA A 766 -9.71 16.44 -27.42
C ALA A 766 -10.84 15.84 -28.27
N GLY A 767 -11.91 15.39 -27.62
CA GLY A 767 -13.05 14.76 -28.29
C GLY A 767 -13.78 15.71 -29.23
N TYR A 768 -14.24 16.86 -28.70
CA TYR A 768 -14.92 17.90 -29.48
C TYR A 768 -14.39 19.31 -29.22
N LEU A 769 -14.03 20.02 -30.30
CA LEU A 769 -13.72 21.45 -30.27
C LEU A 769 -14.91 22.29 -30.76
N SER A 770 -15.57 23.00 -29.86
CA SER A 770 -16.66 23.93 -30.14
C SER A 770 -16.15 25.32 -30.53
N VAL A 771 -17.09 26.22 -30.83
CA VAL A 771 -16.86 27.59 -31.32
C VAL A 771 -15.88 28.34 -30.44
N GLY A 772 -14.95 29.08 -31.07
CA GLY A 772 -14.04 29.99 -30.39
C GLY A 772 -12.85 29.33 -29.70
N THR A 773 -12.55 28.06 -30.03
CA THR A 773 -11.48 27.29 -29.40
C THR A 773 -10.16 27.33 -30.19
N THR A 774 -9.03 27.44 -29.49
CA THR A 774 -7.69 27.35 -30.06
C THR A 774 -6.85 26.27 -29.36
N VAL A 775 -6.17 25.42 -30.12
CA VAL A 775 -5.23 24.42 -29.64
C VAL A 775 -3.87 24.65 -30.28
N THR A 776 -2.83 24.85 -29.47
CA THR A 776 -1.47 25.17 -29.94
C THR A 776 -0.42 24.35 -29.19
N ASN A 777 0.63 23.92 -29.89
CA ASN A 777 1.77 23.21 -29.30
C ASN A 777 1.38 22.01 -28.42
N CYS A 778 0.39 21.23 -28.86
CA CYS A 778 -0.11 20.09 -28.10
C CYS A 778 0.17 18.77 -28.78
N TYR A 779 0.23 17.67 -28.03
CA TYR A 779 0.31 16.36 -28.65
C TYR A 779 -0.42 15.22 -27.92
N SER A 780 -0.71 14.13 -28.66
CA SER A 780 -1.29 12.90 -28.09
C SER A 780 -0.62 11.62 -28.58
N THR A 781 -0.55 10.61 -27.71
CA THR A 781 0.10 9.31 -28.00
C THR A 781 -0.71 8.09 -27.57
N GLY A 782 -1.77 8.26 -26.78
CA GLY A 782 -2.59 7.14 -26.30
C GLY A 782 -3.35 6.43 -27.42
N PHE A 783 -3.54 5.12 -27.27
CA PHE A 783 -4.33 4.30 -28.19
C PHE A 783 -5.79 4.75 -28.19
N VAL A 784 -6.40 4.92 -29.37
CA VAL A 784 -7.79 5.38 -29.50
C VAL A 784 -8.67 4.29 -30.12
N ASN A 785 -9.73 3.90 -29.41
CA ASN A 785 -10.67 2.86 -29.86
C ASN A 785 -12.12 3.36 -29.80
N GLY A 786 -12.71 3.62 -30.97
CA GLY A 786 -14.09 4.12 -31.09
C GLY A 786 -14.81 3.69 -32.35
N SER A 787 -16.10 4.01 -32.44
CA SER A 787 -16.98 3.54 -33.51
C SER A 787 -17.21 4.56 -34.64
N SER A 788 -17.15 5.88 -34.36
CA SER A 788 -17.34 6.93 -35.37
C SER A 788 -16.75 8.28 -34.92
N LEU A 789 -16.37 9.15 -35.87
CA LEU A 789 -15.74 10.46 -35.59
C LEU A 789 -14.54 10.34 -34.64
N ILE A 790 -13.64 9.40 -34.97
CA ILE A 790 -12.41 9.15 -34.21
C ILE A 790 -11.25 9.93 -34.82
N GLY A 791 -10.38 10.50 -33.99
CA GLY A 791 -9.18 11.18 -34.46
C GLY A 791 -7.97 10.95 -33.57
N GLY A 792 -6.77 10.98 -34.16
CA GLY A 792 -5.54 10.83 -33.39
C GLY A 792 -5.31 11.97 -32.39
N LEU A 793 -5.61 13.21 -32.80
CA LEU A 793 -5.52 14.41 -31.95
C LEU A 793 -6.90 14.93 -31.55
N ILE A 794 -7.72 15.29 -32.55
CA ILE A 794 -9.08 15.86 -32.43
C ILE A 794 -10.12 14.95 -33.09
N GLY A 795 -11.23 14.70 -32.39
CA GLY A 795 -12.31 13.82 -32.86
C GLY A 795 -13.25 14.54 -33.82
N ALA A 796 -13.80 15.67 -33.38
CA ALA A 796 -14.60 16.56 -34.20
C ALA A 796 -14.39 18.03 -33.81
N LYS A 797 -14.66 18.95 -34.76
CA LYS A 797 -14.51 20.40 -34.53
C LYS A 797 -15.55 21.25 -35.24
N SER A 798 -15.77 22.45 -34.68
CA SER A 798 -16.49 23.54 -35.35
C SER A 798 -15.62 24.23 -36.39
N SER A 799 -16.24 24.91 -37.35
CA SER A 799 -15.52 25.64 -38.41
C SER A 799 -14.73 26.86 -37.91
N SER A 800 -15.02 27.37 -36.71
CA SER A 800 -14.31 28.51 -36.11
C SER A 800 -13.20 28.10 -35.15
N SER A 801 -13.03 26.81 -34.88
CA SER A 801 -11.95 26.28 -34.02
C SER A 801 -10.65 26.14 -34.83
N THR A 802 -9.53 26.42 -34.18
CA THR A 802 -8.18 26.43 -34.79
C THR A 802 -7.24 25.48 -34.07
N VAL A 803 -6.46 24.71 -34.83
CA VAL A 803 -5.42 23.82 -34.31
C VAL A 803 -4.13 24.14 -35.06
N THR A 804 -3.06 24.45 -34.32
CA THR A 804 -1.78 24.87 -34.88
C THR A 804 -0.62 24.19 -34.18
N SER A 805 0.41 23.79 -34.94
CA SER A 805 1.66 23.20 -34.42
C SER A 805 1.44 22.10 -33.38
N SER A 806 0.43 21.25 -33.62
CA SER A 806 -0.04 20.20 -32.69
C SER A 806 -0.15 18.86 -33.41
N TYR A 807 0.22 17.78 -32.72
CA TYR A 807 0.62 16.52 -33.34
C TYR A 807 0.06 15.28 -32.64
N TRP A 808 -0.13 14.18 -33.36
CA TRP A 808 -0.36 12.89 -32.71
C TRP A 808 0.55 11.81 -33.28
N ASP A 809 0.81 10.80 -32.47
CA ASP A 809 1.60 9.64 -32.87
C ASP A 809 0.72 8.63 -33.60
N THR A 810 0.95 8.40 -34.89
CA THR A 810 0.16 7.50 -35.72
C THR A 810 0.37 6.02 -35.37
N ASP A 811 1.54 5.67 -34.84
CA ASP A 811 1.91 4.29 -34.56
C ASP A 811 1.32 3.86 -33.21
N SER A 812 1.51 4.69 -32.17
CA SER A 812 1.04 4.37 -30.82
C SER A 812 -0.47 4.59 -30.66
N SER A 813 -1.05 5.59 -31.34
CA SER A 813 -2.50 5.82 -31.28
C SER A 813 -3.31 4.79 -32.07
N GLY A 814 -2.69 4.15 -33.07
CA GLY A 814 -3.36 3.28 -34.05
C GLY A 814 -4.28 4.04 -35.02
N ILE A 815 -4.17 5.38 -35.11
CA ILE A 815 -5.06 6.23 -35.91
C ILE A 815 -4.29 7.03 -36.96
N GLU A 816 -4.69 6.87 -38.23
CA GLU A 816 -4.06 7.57 -39.37
C GLU A 816 -4.60 8.99 -39.61
N THR A 817 -5.78 9.34 -39.09
CA THR A 817 -6.46 10.62 -39.42
C THR A 817 -7.00 11.35 -38.20
N SER A 818 -7.20 12.66 -38.32
CA SER A 818 -7.82 13.48 -37.28
C SER A 818 -8.60 14.63 -37.91
N ALA A 819 -9.55 15.22 -37.18
CA ALA A 819 -10.32 16.37 -37.68
C ALA A 819 -9.45 17.62 -37.93
N ASP A 820 -8.32 17.73 -37.25
CA ASP A 820 -7.29 18.77 -37.46
C ASP A 820 -5.97 18.34 -36.79
N GLY A 821 -4.88 19.11 -37.01
CA GLY A 821 -3.52 18.77 -36.57
C GLY A 821 -2.77 17.89 -37.58
N ILE A 822 -1.56 17.44 -37.22
CA ILE A 822 -0.69 16.65 -38.12
C ILE A 822 -0.21 15.37 -37.43
N GLY A 823 -0.39 14.22 -38.09
CA GLY A 823 0.06 12.91 -37.59
C GLY A 823 1.51 12.62 -38.01
N TYR A 824 2.29 12.07 -37.08
CA TYR A 824 3.66 11.62 -37.32
C TYR A 824 3.89 10.25 -36.68
N SER A 825 4.83 9.47 -37.21
CA SER A 825 5.25 8.20 -36.59
C SER A 825 5.99 8.45 -35.27
N THR A 826 6.06 7.43 -34.41
CA THR A 826 6.82 7.49 -33.16
C THR A 826 8.26 7.92 -33.40
N SER A 827 8.90 7.33 -34.41
CA SER A 827 10.28 7.64 -34.79
C SER A 827 10.53 9.11 -35.16
N ALA A 828 9.49 9.82 -35.63
CA ALA A 828 9.57 11.23 -35.96
C ALA A 828 9.27 12.13 -34.74
N MET A 829 8.34 11.72 -33.86
CA MET A 829 7.96 12.48 -32.68
C MET A 829 8.98 12.43 -31.54
N ILE A 830 9.84 11.42 -31.49
CA ILE A 830 10.93 11.35 -30.50
C ILE A 830 12.20 12.12 -30.91
N LYS A 831 12.11 13.00 -31.93
CA LYS A 831 13.24 13.77 -32.46
C LYS A 831 12.91 15.23 -32.69
N SER A 832 13.64 16.15 -32.05
CA SER A 832 13.53 17.59 -32.31
C SER A 832 14.32 18.05 -33.53
N THR A 833 15.40 17.33 -33.87
CA THR A 833 16.36 17.71 -34.90
C THR A 833 16.35 16.76 -36.11
N ASN A 834 15.22 16.67 -36.81
CA ASN A 834 15.14 15.93 -38.08
C ASN A 834 15.63 16.76 -39.28
N SER A 835 15.85 16.12 -40.43
CA SER A 835 16.09 16.79 -41.74
C SER A 835 14.96 17.76 -42.12
N VAL A 836 13.77 17.55 -41.55
CA VAL A 836 12.65 18.49 -41.48
C VAL A 836 12.22 18.54 -40.01
N PRO A 837 12.64 19.55 -39.22
CA PRO A 837 12.22 19.66 -37.82
C PRO A 837 10.69 19.85 -37.76
N ILE A 838 10.00 19.03 -36.97
CA ILE A 838 8.54 19.11 -36.82
C ILE A 838 8.11 20.08 -35.70
N TYR A 839 8.97 20.31 -34.71
CA TYR A 839 8.69 21.17 -33.56
C TYR A 839 9.23 22.60 -33.74
N THR A 840 9.14 23.19 -34.93
CA THR A 840 9.78 24.49 -35.23
C THR A 840 9.24 25.68 -34.44
N ASP A 841 7.98 25.60 -33.99
CA ASP A 841 7.30 26.67 -33.24
C ASP A 841 7.25 26.39 -31.73
N TRP A 842 7.95 25.35 -31.27
CA TRP A 842 7.98 24.96 -29.86
C TRP A 842 9.22 25.55 -29.17
N ASP A 843 9.05 25.95 -27.92
CA ASP A 843 10.11 26.51 -27.10
C ASP A 843 10.80 25.41 -26.27
N PHE A 844 11.97 24.96 -26.74
CA PHE A 844 12.83 24.01 -26.00
C PHE A 844 13.87 24.70 -25.10
N GLU A 845 13.83 26.03 -24.99
CA GLU A 845 14.67 26.76 -24.04
C GLU A 845 14.02 26.82 -22.65
N ASP A 846 12.70 27.11 -22.61
CA ASP A 846 11.98 27.38 -21.36
C ASP A 846 10.75 26.48 -21.09
N ILE A 847 10.20 25.80 -22.10
CA ILE A 847 8.94 25.04 -21.96
C ILE A 847 9.15 23.53 -22.08
N TRP A 848 9.79 23.08 -23.16
CA TRP A 848 9.87 21.67 -23.53
C TRP A 848 11.30 21.11 -23.39
N ILE A 849 11.41 19.85 -23.01
CA ILE A 849 12.63 19.04 -23.05
C ILE A 849 12.32 17.78 -23.87
N ILE A 850 13.32 17.24 -24.56
CA ILE A 850 13.22 15.93 -25.21
C ILE A 850 14.53 15.16 -25.05
N ASP A 851 14.43 13.88 -24.70
CA ASP A 851 15.56 12.97 -24.72
C ASP A 851 15.65 12.41 -26.14
N GLU A 852 16.47 13.04 -26.99
CA GLU A 852 16.57 12.73 -28.43
C GLU A 852 16.66 11.23 -28.73
N GLY A 853 15.73 10.74 -29.55
CA GLY A 853 15.61 9.34 -29.95
C GLY A 853 15.05 8.40 -28.88
N SER A 854 14.65 8.91 -27.71
CA SER A 854 14.21 8.10 -26.57
C SER A 854 12.83 8.49 -26.04
N SER A 855 12.54 9.78 -25.82
CA SER A 855 11.26 10.25 -25.27
C SER A 855 10.45 11.10 -26.26
N TYR A 856 9.15 11.25 -26.02
CA TYR A 856 8.39 12.38 -26.57
C TYR A 856 8.82 13.70 -25.88
N PRO A 857 8.50 14.88 -26.45
CA PRO A 857 8.69 16.15 -25.75
C PRO A 857 7.91 16.18 -24.44
N TYR A 858 8.51 16.68 -23.37
CA TYR A 858 7.88 16.82 -22.07
C TYR A 858 8.15 18.17 -21.44
N LEU A 859 7.31 18.57 -20.49
CA LEU A 859 7.36 19.92 -19.93
C LEU A 859 8.58 20.05 -19.00
N GLN A 860 9.25 21.19 -19.00
CA GLN A 860 10.43 21.39 -18.18
C GLN A 860 10.10 21.39 -16.67
N TRP A 861 8.91 21.89 -16.31
CA TRP A 861 8.50 22.00 -14.90
C TRP A 861 8.18 20.65 -14.25
N GLN A 862 7.80 19.60 -15.02
CA GLN A 862 7.45 18.28 -14.45
C GLN A 862 8.67 17.46 -13.99
N GLY A 863 9.89 17.87 -14.35
CA GLY A 863 11.11 17.17 -13.95
C GLY A 863 11.29 15.79 -14.61
N SER A 864 12.14 14.95 -14.01
CA SER A 864 12.59 13.67 -14.59
C SER A 864 11.82 12.43 -14.10
N GLU A 865 10.85 12.59 -13.20
CA GLU A 865 10.13 11.46 -12.61
C GLU A 865 9.02 10.90 -13.52
N ASN A 866 8.56 11.68 -14.51
CA ASN A 866 7.43 11.35 -15.40
C ASN A 866 7.76 11.60 -16.89
N ILE A 867 8.88 11.06 -17.38
CA ILE A 867 9.29 11.23 -18.78
C ILE A 867 8.40 10.36 -19.70
N PRO A 868 7.76 10.94 -20.74
CA PRO A 868 6.88 10.23 -21.64
C PRO A 868 7.68 9.41 -22.66
N TYR A 869 7.95 8.15 -22.34
CA TYR A 869 8.57 7.21 -23.28
C TYR A 869 7.50 6.58 -24.21
N PRO A 870 7.84 6.31 -25.48
CA PRO A 870 6.99 5.52 -26.35
C PRO A 870 6.83 4.09 -25.81
N PRO A 871 5.68 3.43 -26.05
CA PRO A 871 5.52 2.01 -25.74
C PRO A 871 6.64 1.21 -26.39
N SER A 872 7.33 0.35 -25.62
CA SER A 872 8.41 -0.47 -26.17
C SER A 872 7.85 -1.42 -27.24
N PRO A 873 8.48 -1.50 -28.43
CA PRO A 873 8.09 -2.49 -29.43
C PRO A 873 8.48 -3.93 -29.00
N PHE A 874 9.28 -4.06 -27.94
CA PHE A 874 9.75 -5.32 -27.38
C PHE A 874 8.84 -5.84 -26.27
N ALA A 875 8.90 -7.15 -25.99
CA ALA A 875 8.03 -7.78 -24.98
C ALA A 875 8.33 -7.33 -23.53
N GLY A 876 9.46 -6.67 -23.32
CA GLY A 876 9.95 -6.16 -22.04
C GLY A 876 11.39 -5.66 -22.17
N GLY A 877 11.93 -5.16 -21.06
CA GLY A 877 13.29 -4.63 -20.97
C GLY A 877 13.43 -3.17 -21.43
N SER A 878 14.44 -2.50 -20.89
CA SER A 878 14.83 -1.12 -21.20
C SER A 878 15.93 -1.01 -22.26
N GLY A 879 16.49 -2.13 -22.71
CA GLY A 879 17.59 -2.18 -23.68
C GLY A 879 18.96 -1.86 -23.06
N THR A 880 19.06 -1.87 -21.73
CA THR A 880 20.31 -1.72 -20.98
C THR A 880 20.97 -3.09 -20.77
N GLU A 881 22.26 -3.12 -20.43
CA GLU A 881 22.99 -4.39 -20.20
C GLU A 881 22.37 -5.21 -19.06
N THR A 882 21.88 -4.56 -18.01
CA THR A 882 21.23 -5.22 -16.86
C THR A 882 19.76 -5.56 -17.09
N ASP A 883 19.13 -4.94 -18.08
CA ASP A 883 17.72 -5.11 -18.42
C ASP A 883 17.52 -5.02 -19.95
N PRO A 884 17.97 -6.04 -20.69
CA PRO A 884 17.97 -6.05 -22.15
C PRO A 884 16.56 -6.19 -22.72
N TYR A 885 16.35 -5.67 -23.94
CA TYR A 885 15.11 -5.82 -24.67
C TYR A 885 14.80 -7.30 -24.96
N GLN A 886 13.57 -7.71 -24.68
CA GLN A 886 13.12 -9.09 -24.86
C GLN A 886 12.55 -9.32 -26.26
N VAL A 887 13.15 -10.26 -27.00
CA VAL A 887 12.79 -10.60 -28.38
C VAL A 887 12.15 -11.99 -28.43
N SER A 888 10.89 -12.06 -28.87
CA SER A 888 10.08 -13.29 -28.85
C SER A 888 9.44 -13.66 -30.19
N ASN A 889 9.53 -12.79 -31.19
CA ASN A 889 8.90 -13.00 -32.50
C ASN A 889 9.64 -12.26 -33.62
N ALA A 890 9.27 -12.57 -34.86
CA ALA A 890 9.89 -12.03 -36.07
C ALA A 890 9.81 -10.50 -36.18
N GLY A 891 8.71 -9.89 -35.70
CA GLY A 891 8.55 -8.44 -35.67
C GLY A 891 9.55 -7.78 -34.72
N GLN A 892 9.67 -8.31 -33.51
CA GLN A 892 10.64 -7.81 -32.53
C GLN A 892 12.09 -8.01 -32.98
N LEU A 893 12.40 -9.14 -33.62
CA LEU A 893 13.73 -9.35 -34.21
C LEU A 893 14.00 -8.34 -35.33
N ASN A 894 12.98 -8.01 -36.12
CA ASN A 894 13.11 -6.98 -37.14
C ASN A 894 13.39 -5.60 -36.52
N GLU A 895 12.77 -5.25 -35.39
CA GLU A 895 12.97 -3.98 -34.70
C GLU A 895 14.39 -3.79 -34.12
N VAL A 896 15.16 -4.85 -33.90
CA VAL A 896 16.57 -4.75 -33.46
C VAL A 896 17.39 -3.84 -34.38
N ARG A 897 17.08 -3.78 -35.69
CA ARG A 897 17.78 -2.94 -36.66
C ARG A 897 17.64 -1.43 -36.39
N ASN A 898 16.65 -1.03 -35.61
CA ASN A 898 16.39 0.37 -35.23
C ASN A 898 17.08 0.75 -33.90
N HIS A 899 17.75 -0.20 -33.23
CA HIS A 899 18.31 -0.06 -31.89
C HIS A 899 19.72 -0.70 -31.79
N LEU A 900 20.57 -0.42 -32.78
CA LEU A 900 21.85 -1.12 -33.02
C LEU A 900 22.90 -0.99 -31.88
N ASP A 901 22.71 -0.08 -30.94
CA ASP A 901 23.57 0.18 -29.77
C ASP A 901 23.02 -0.39 -28.45
N LYS A 902 21.89 -1.12 -28.49
CA LYS A 902 21.19 -1.64 -27.30
C LYS A 902 21.44 -3.12 -27.06
N HIS A 903 20.98 -3.61 -25.91
CA HIS A 903 21.16 -4.99 -25.48
C HIS A 903 19.84 -5.78 -25.63
N PHE A 904 19.92 -7.01 -26.12
CA PHE A 904 18.79 -7.87 -26.45
C PHE A 904 18.96 -9.28 -25.89
N ILE A 905 17.85 -9.87 -25.48
CA ILE A 905 17.77 -11.28 -25.08
C ILE A 905 16.57 -11.95 -25.74
N GLN A 906 16.79 -13.12 -26.33
CA GLN A 906 15.72 -13.91 -26.92
C GLN A 906 14.97 -14.71 -25.83
N THR A 907 13.64 -14.73 -25.91
CA THR A 907 12.77 -15.39 -24.92
C THR A 907 11.90 -16.50 -25.49
N ALA A 908 11.96 -16.72 -26.81
CA ALA A 908 11.28 -17.80 -27.51
C ALA A 908 11.97 -18.11 -28.85
N ASP A 909 11.70 -19.29 -29.43
CA ASP A 909 12.07 -19.57 -30.82
C ASP A 909 11.38 -18.59 -31.78
N ILE A 910 12.11 -18.16 -32.81
CA ILE A 910 11.62 -17.16 -33.77
C ILE A 910 11.51 -17.80 -35.15
N ASP A 911 10.29 -17.88 -35.67
CA ASP A 911 10.01 -18.46 -36.99
C ASP A 911 9.82 -17.37 -38.06
N LEU A 912 10.64 -17.41 -39.11
CA LEU A 912 10.60 -16.49 -40.25
C LEU A 912 9.88 -17.10 -41.49
N THR A 913 9.11 -18.18 -41.32
CA THR A 913 8.46 -18.93 -42.42
C THR A 913 7.44 -18.12 -43.21
N ASP A 914 6.66 -17.25 -42.56
CA ASP A 914 5.57 -16.56 -43.27
C ASP A 914 6.16 -15.65 -44.35
N SER A 915 5.82 -15.98 -45.60
CA SER A 915 6.34 -15.36 -46.80
C SER A 915 6.20 -13.84 -46.85
N VAL A 916 5.23 -13.25 -46.14
CA VAL A 916 5.02 -11.79 -46.06
C VAL A 916 5.57 -11.16 -44.77
N THR A 917 5.95 -11.98 -43.78
CA THR A 917 6.63 -11.51 -42.57
C THR A 917 8.12 -11.29 -42.82
N TYR A 918 8.75 -10.57 -41.90
CA TYR A 918 10.18 -10.30 -41.91
C TYR A 918 10.98 -11.61 -42.05
N GLY A 919 11.73 -11.75 -43.15
CA GLY A 919 12.58 -12.92 -43.42
C GLY A 919 11.99 -14.01 -44.30
N GLY A 920 10.69 -13.92 -44.62
CA GLY A 920 10.04 -14.85 -45.54
C GLY A 920 10.46 -14.67 -47.00
N ILE A 921 10.12 -15.66 -47.85
CA ILE A 921 10.55 -15.68 -49.26
C ILE A 921 10.07 -14.49 -50.09
N GLN A 922 8.91 -13.90 -49.80
CA GLN A 922 8.37 -12.74 -50.55
C GLN A 922 8.72 -11.40 -49.90
N TYR A 923 9.32 -11.41 -48.71
CA TYR A 923 9.77 -10.21 -48.00
C TYR A 923 10.84 -9.46 -48.82
N ASN A 924 10.83 -8.13 -48.74
CA ASN A 924 11.67 -7.24 -49.56
C ASN A 924 11.63 -7.54 -51.07
N GLY A 925 10.42 -7.76 -51.61
CA GLY A 925 10.24 -8.00 -53.04
C GLY A 925 10.85 -9.31 -53.54
N GLY A 926 11.06 -10.29 -52.66
CA GLY A 926 11.65 -11.59 -52.98
C GLY A 926 13.11 -11.75 -52.58
N GLU A 927 13.74 -10.71 -52.04
CA GLU A 927 15.12 -10.75 -51.56
C GLU A 927 15.27 -11.38 -50.16
N GLY A 928 14.17 -11.54 -49.42
CA GLY A 928 14.17 -12.10 -48.07
C GLY A 928 14.69 -11.12 -47.01
N TRP A 929 15.22 -11.66 -45.91
CA TRP A 929 15.69 -10.89 -44.77
C TRP A 929 16.66 -9.78 -45.18
N GLU A 930 16.50 -8.62 -44.57
CA GLU A 930 17.47 -7.53 -44.67
C GLU A 930 18.37 -7.57 -43.42
N PRO A 931 19.70 -7.69 -43.59
CA PRO A 931 20.64 -7.86 -42.49
C PRO A 931 20.54 -6.77 -41.42
N ILE A 932 20.71 -7.18 -40.15
CA ILE A 932 20.80 -6.24 -39.02
C ILE A 932 22.20 -5.63 -39.02
N GLY A 933 22.26 -4.30 -39.18
CA GLY A 933 23.51 -3.55 -39.28
C GLY A 933 24.19 -3.68 -40.63
N ASN A 934 24.94 -2.64 -41.01
CA ASN A 934 25.68 -2.55 -42.27
C ASN A 934 26.98 -1.74 -42.06
N GLN A 935 27.71 -1.45 -43.13
CA GLN A 935 29.00 -0.74 -43.05
C GLN A 935 28.89 0.73 -42.56
N LEU A 936 27.75 1.39 -42.77
CA LEU A 936 27.50 2.76 -42.28
C LEU A 936 26.94 2.76 -40.86
N ASP A 937 26.08 1.78 -40.54
CA ASP A 937 25.41 1.64 -39.26
C ASP A 937 25.66 0.23 -38.71
N THR A 938 26.77 0.05 -38.00
CA THR A 938 27.19 -1.25 -37.46
C THR A 938 26.41 -1.62 -36.18
N PHE A 939 26.22 -2.92 -35.93
CA PHE A 939 25.66 -3.40 -34.67
C PHE A 939 26.74 -3.33 -33.57
N ARG A 940 26.52 -2.48 -32.57
CA ARG A 940 27.43 -2.15 -31.44
C ARG A 940 26.94 -2.69 -30.10
N GLY A 941 25.68 -3.11 -30.04
CA GLY A 941 25.04 -3.67 -28.86
C GLY A 941 25.35 -5.15 -28.63
N SER A 942 24.51 -5.81 -27.84
CA SER A 942 24.63 -7.26 -27.60
C SER A 942 23.34 -8.01 -27.93
N TYR A 943 23.43 -9.16 -28.61
CA TYR A 943 22.32 -10.07 -28.82
C TYR A 943 22.61 -11.43 -28.18
N ASN A 944 21.85 -11.78 -27.14
CA ASN A 944 21.92 -13.09 -26.50
C ASN A 944 20.74 -13.96 -26.97
N GLY A 945 21.02 -15.01 -27.73
CA GLY A 945 20.01 -15.94 -28.23
C GLY A 945 19.45 -16.87 -27.15
N ASN A 946 20.06 -16.93 -25.97
CA ASN A 946 19.56 -17.63 -24.79
C ASN A 946 19.14 -19.08 -25.08
N GLU A 947 19.91 -19.76 -25.94
CA GLU A 947 19.70 -21.15 -26.40
C GLU A 947 18.46 -21.39 -27.27
N TYR A 948 17.66 -20.35 -27.56
CA TYR A 948 16.57 -20.42 -28.53
C TYR A 948 17.09 -20.36 -29.98
N ILE A 949 16.28 -20.83 -30.92
CA ILE A 949 16.63 -20.88 -32.34
C ILE A 949 15.82 -19.89 -33.18
N ILE A 950 16.49 -19.25 -34.14
CA ILE A 950 15.86 -18.50 -35.23
C ILE A 950 15.79 -19.44 -36.44
N ILE A 951 14.58 -19.79 -36.88
CA ILE A 951 14.35 -20.77 -37.93
C ILE A 951 13.81 -20.15 -39.21
N ASN A 952 14.07 -20.84 -40.33
CA ASN A 952 13.58 -20.50 -41.66
C ASN A 952 14.04 -19.14 -42.17
N LEU A 953 15.25 -18.70 -41.78
CA LEU A 953 15.87 -17.51 -42.36
C LEU A 953 16.05 -17.72 -43.88
N TYR A 954 15.57 -16.78 -44.69
CA TYR A 954 15.78 -16.78 -46.13
C TYR A 954 16.38 -15.45 -46.59
N ILE A 955 17.49 -15.52 -47.34
CA ILE A 955 18.14 -14.37 -47.98
C ILE A 955 18.50 -14.75 -49.42
N ASN A 956 18.11 -13.92 -50.39
CA ASN A 956 18.44 -14.13 -51.80
C ASN A 956 18.86 -12.82 -52.48
N ARG A 957 20.15 -12.48 -52.35
CA ARG A 957 20.78 -11.24 -52.83
C ARG A 957 22.04 -11.52 -53.66
N PRO A 958 21.95 -12.22 -54.81
CA PRO A 958 23.11 -12.74 -55.55
C PRO A 958 23.92 -11.73 -56.36
N PHE A 959 23.42 -10.51 -56.61
CA PHE A 959 24.08 -9.55 -57.51
C PHE A 959 24.63 -8.28 -56.84
N ASN A 960 24.05 -7.85 -55.72
CA ASN A 960 24.41 -6.60 -55.03
C ASN A 960 24.37 -6.72 -53.49
N GLY A 961 24.19 -7.93 -52.93
CA GLY A 961 24.17 -8.14 -51.48
C GLY A 961 25.59 -8.13 -50.91
N MET A 962 26.00 -7.01 -50.32
CA MET A 962 27.13 -6.99 -49.40
C MET A 962 26.64 -7.43 -48.02
N ASP A 963 27.45 -8.21 -47.32
CA ASP A 963 27.22 -8.58 -45.92
C ASP A 963 25.91 -9.38 -45.72
N SER A 964 25.61 -10.29 -46.65
CA SER A 964 24.39 -11.11 -46.64
C SER A 964 24.41 -12.16 -45.52
N ALA A 965 23.76 -11.85 -44.39
CA ALA A 965 23.55 -12.72 -43.23
C ALA A 965 22.40 -12.22 -42.34
N LEU A 966 22.09 -12.89 -41.22
CA LEU A 966 21.16 -12.35 -40.21
C LEU A 966 21.63 -10.99 -39.70
N PHE A 967 22.89 -10.90 -39.27
CA PHE A 967 23.59 -9.66 -38.92
C PHE A 967 24.59 -9.31 -40.02
N GLY A 968 24.48 -8.13 -40.62
CA GLY A 968 25.36 -7.73 -41.72
C GLY A 968 26.78 -7.43 -41.21
N TYR A 969 26.89 -6.48 -40.30
CA TYR A 969 28.19 -6.05 -39.76
C TYR A 969 28.14 -5.95 -38.23
N LEU A 970 28.96 -6.76 -37.55
CA LEU A 970 29.20 -6.70 -36.11
C LEU A 970 30.42 -5.80 -35.81
N ASP A 971 30.21 -4.71 -35.08
CA ASP A 971 31.25 -3.76 -34.66
C ASP A 971 32.23 -4.35 -33.63
N ASN A 972 33.37 -3.72 -33.36
CA ASN A 972 34.33 -4.21 -32.37
C ASN A 972 33.80 -4.23 -30.93
N SER A 973 32.79 -3.41 -30.66
CA SER A 973 32.07 -3.37 -29.39
C SER A 973 30.89 -4.34 -29.33
N GLY A 974 30.48 -4.87 -30.49
CA GLY A 974 29.31 -5.73 -30.61
C GLY A 974 29.55 -7.16 -30.12
N VAL A 975 28.52 -7.74 -29.51
CA VAL A 975 28.57 -9.10 -28.95
C VAL A 975 27.36 -9.92 -29.40
N ILE A 976 27.60 -11.12 -29.93
CA ILE A 976 26.56 -12.12 -30.18
C ILE A 976 26.88 -13.37 -29.35
N SER A 977 25.91 -13.86 -28.58
CA SER A 977 26.11 -15.03 -27.72
C SER A 977 24.92 -15.98 -27.77
N SER A 978 25.19 -17.28 -27.66
CA SER A 978 24.15 -18.32 -27.55
C SER A 978 23.06 -18.24 -28.63
N CYS A 979 23.43 -17.82 -29.84
CA CYS A 979 22.50 -17.57 -30.94
C CYS A 979 22.56 -18.70 -31.97
N SER A 980 21.45 -19.40 -32.14
CA SER A 980 21.33 -20.50 -33.11
C SER A 980 20.44 -20.08 -34.28
N VAL A 981 20.90 -20.29 -35.52
CA VAL A 981 20.18 -19.85 -36.74
C VAL A 981 20.09 -20.99 -37.75
N SER A 982 18.89 -21.22 -38.29
CA SER A 982 18.64 -22.15 -39.38
C SER A 982 18.08 -21.43 -40.62
N GLY A 983 18.66 -21.66 -41.79
CA GLY A 983 18.19 -20.97 -43.00
C GLY A 983 18.90 -21.26 -44.31
N ILE A 984 18.49 -20.54 -45.35
CA ILE A 984 19.06 -20.58 -46.70
C ILE A 984 19.51 -19.16 -47.08
N VAL A 985 20.78 -19.01 -47.42
CA VAL A 985 21.36 -17.72 -47.86
C VAL A 985 22.01 -17.88 -49.23
N ASN A 986 21.60 -17.05 -50.17
CA ASN A 986 22.25 -16.84 -51.46
C ASN A 986 22.72 -15.38 -51.55
N GLY A 987 23.98 -15.13 -51.20
CA GLY A 987 24.56 -13.78 -51.15
C GLY A 987 25.56 -13.49 -52.27
N TYR A 988 26.04 -12.26 -52.37
CA TYR A 988 27.08 -11.89 -53.33
C TYR A 988 28.47 -11.87 -52.67
N GLU A 989 28.67 -10.99 -51.70
CA GLU A 989 29.96 -10.77 -51.02
C GLU A 989 29.80 -10.73 -49.49
N GLN A 990 30.79 -11.29 -48.77
CA GLN A 990 30.75 -11.47 -47.31
C GLN A 990 29.49 -12.18 -46.85
N THR A 991 29.23 -13.34 -47.45
CA THR A 991 28.04 -14.13 -47.17
C THR A 991 28.31 -15.07 -46.00
N GLY A 992 27.47 -14.97 -44.96
CA GLY A 992 27.42 -15.87 -43.81
C GLY A 992 25.97 -16.21 -43.46
N LEU A 993 25.72 -17.23 -42.64
CA LEU A 993 24.37 -17.46 -42.13
C LEU A 993 24.06 -16.56 -40.93
N LEU A 994 24.99 -16.48 -39.96
CA LEU A 994 24.82 -15.65 -38.76
C LEU A 994 25.32 -14.22 -38.99
N VAL A 995 26.58 -14.06 -39.43
CA VAL A 995 27.21 -12.73 -39.59
C VAL A 995 27.87 -12.58 -40.96
N GLY A 996 27.70 -11.43 -41.62
CA GLY A 996 28.42 -11.11 -42.86
C GLY A 996 29.89 -10.79 -42.59
N LYS A 997 30.13 -9.69 -41.86
CA LYS A 997 31.45 -9.28 -41.35
C LYS A 997 31.44 -9.24 -39.82
N ASN A 998 32.34 -9.98 -39.20
CA ASN A 998 32.59 -9.91 -37.77
C ASN A 998 33.84 -9.08 -37.46
N ASN A 999 33.71 -8.01 -36.70
CA ASN A 999 34.84 -7.32 -36.07
C ASN A 999 34.74 -7.33 -34.53
N GLY A 1000 33.69 -7.92 -33.97
CA GLY A 1000 33.39 -8.02 -32.53
C GLY A 1000 33.49 -9.44 -32.01
N THR A 1001 32.67 -9.78 -31.01
CA THR A 1001 32.77 -11.07 -30.30
C THR A 1001 31.56 -11.95 -30.56
N ILE A 1002 31.78 -13.20 -30.97
CA ILE A 1002 30.74 -14.24 -31.11
C ILE A 1002 31.08 -15.44 -30.21
N ILE A 1003 30.12 -15.87 -29.40
CA ILE A 1003 30.33 -16.91 -28.37
C ILE A 1003 29.21 -17.96 -28.45
N ASN A 1004 29.55 -19.25 -28.35
CA ASN A 1004 28.61 -20.36 -28.16
C ASN A 1004 27.41 -20.35 -29.12
N SER A 1005 27.62 -20.00 -30.39
CA SER A 1005 26.56 -19.80 -31.36
C SER A 1005 26.60 -20.86 -32.46
N SER A 1006 25.48 -21.11 -33.14
CA SER A 1006 25.38 -22.22 -34.11
C SER A 1006 24.63 -21.86 -35.39
N THR A 1007 25.00 -22.50 -36.51
CA THR A 1007 24.32 -22.34 -37.80
C THR A 1007 24.00 -23.67 -38.47
N ILE A 1008 22.81 -23.77 -39.08
CA ILE A 1008 22.35 -24.97 -39.82
C ILE A 1008 21.68 -24.53 -41.13
N GLY A 1009 21.96 -25.21 -42.24
CA GLY A 1009 21.24 -24.96 -43.50
C GLY A 1009 22.13 -24.93 -44.74
N GLU A 1010 21.84 -24.02 -45.68
CA GLU A 1010 22.55 -23.93 -46.96
C GLU A 1010 22.99 -22.49 -47.26
N VAL A 1011 24.27 -22.32 -47.59
CA VAL A 1011 24.84 -21.01 -47.96
C VAL A 1011 25.50 -21.10 -49.33
N SER A 1012 25.19 -20.12 -50.19
CA SER A 1012 25.78 -19.93 -51.50
C SER A 1012 26.16 -18.47 -51.72
N GLY A 1013 27.17 -18.23 -52.57
CA GLY A 1013 27.53 -16.89 -52.97
C GLY A 1013 28.69 -16.81 -53.94
N SER A 1014 29.06 -15.58 -54.32
CA SER A 1014 29.92 -15.32 -55.49
C SER A 1014 31.32 -14.76 -55.19
N ASN A 1015 31.64 -14.40 -53.94
CA ASN A 1015 32.96 -13.88 -53.58
C ASN A 1015 33.55 -14.51 -52.31
N THR A 1016 33.29 -13.94 -51.13
CA THR A 1016 33.74 -14.48 -49.83
C THR A 1016 32.55 -15.10 -49.12
N VAL A 1017 32.60 -16.41 -48.85
CA VAL A 1017 31.47 -17.19 -48.35
C VAL A 1017 31.90 -18.12 -47.24
N GLY A 1018 31.24 -18.02 -46.09
CA GLY A 1018 31.34 -18.97 -44.99
C GLY A 1018 29.97 -19.49 -44.56
N GLY A 1019 29.90 -20.70 -44.03
CA GLY A 1019 28.64 -21.24 -43.51
C GLY A 1019 28.16 -20.54 -42.23
N PHE A 1020 29.08 -20.01 -41.43
CA PHE A 1020 28.79 -19.29 -40.18
C PHE A 1020 28.94 -17.78 -40.37
N VAL A 1021 30.14 -17.36 -40.77
CA VAL A 1021 30.52 -15.96 -40.98
C VAL A 1021 31.14 -15.76 -42.37
N GLY A 1022 30.84 -14.66 -43.06
CA GLY A 1022 31.52 -14.31 -44.31
C GLY A 1022 33.01 -14.04 -44.08
N SER A 1023 33.32 -12.97 -43.35
CA SER A 1023 34.68 -12.63 -42.90
C SER A 1023 34.75 -12.38 -41.39
N ASN A 1024 35.73 -13.01 -40.75
CA ASN A 1024 36.19 -12.63 -39.41
C ASN A 1024 37.38 -11.67 -39.54
N LEU A 1025 37.23 -10.42 -39.11
CA LEU A 1025 38.21 -9.34 -39.27
C LEU A 1025 39.21 -9.31 -38.10
N ASN A 1026 40.18 -8.38 -38.13
CA ASN A 1026 41.32 -8.36 -37.21
C ASN A 1026 40.97 -8.31 -35.71
N PHE A 1027 39.85 -7.68 -35.34
CA PHE A 1027 39.37 -7.65 -33.95
C PHE A 1027 38.29 -8.69 -33.67
N GLY A 1028 37.89 -9.44 -34.70
CA GLY A 1028 36.84 -10.44 -34.60
C GLY A 1028 37.31 -11.66 -33.80
N VAL A 1029 36.54 -12.01 -32.78
CA VAL A 1029 36.76 -13.19 -31.94
C VAL A 1029 35.55 -14.11 -32.06
N ILE A 1030 35.77 -15.38 -32.36
CA ILE A 1030 34.72 -16.40 -32.41
C ILE A 1030 35.15 -17.60 -31.57
N THR A 1031 34.35 -17.91 -30.54
CA THR A 1031 34.67 -18.96 -29.55
C THR A 1031 33.52 -19.95 -29.40
N GLY A 1032 33.85 -21.24 -29.24
CA GLY A 1032 32.89 -22.30 -28.88
C GLY A 1032 31.70 -22.45 -29.83
N SER A 1033 31.84 -22.06 -31.09
CA SER A 1033 30.74 -21.94 -32.06
C SER A 1033 30.86 -22.94 -33.20
N TYR A 1034 29.73 -23.35 -33.80
CA TYR A 1034 29.76 -24.39 -34.84
C TYR A 1034 28.81 -24.18 -36.01
N SER A 1035 29.13 -24.79 -37.15
CA SER A 1035 28.35 -24.73 -38.39
C SER A 1035 28.09 -26.14 -38.96
N GLU A 1036 26.84 -26.47 -39.17
CA GLU A 1036 26.39 -27.66 -39.93
C GLU A 1036 25.86 -27.28 -41.32
N VAL A 1037 26.29 -26.13 -41.82
CA VAL A 1037 25.83 -25.55 -43.08
C VAL A 1037 26.52 -26.20 -44.27
N LYS A 1038 25.72 -26.66 -45.25
CA LYS A 1038 26.24 -27.03 -46.57
C LYS A 1038 26.57 -25.77 -47.37
N VAL A 1039 27.81 -25.64 -47.81
CA VAL A 1039 28.26 -24.47 -48.57
C VAL A 1039 28.47 -24.85 -50.04
N ASN A 1040 27.71 -24.23 -50.94
CA ASN A 1040 27.83 -24.43 -52.38
C ASN A 1040 28.04 -23.09 -53.08
N SER A 1041 29.29 -22.75 -53.40
CA SER A 1041 29.66 -21.39 -53.80
C SER A 1041 30.55 -21.37 -55.04
N THR A 1042 30.34 -20.36 -55.88
CA THR A 1042 31.26 -19.99 -56.97
C THR A 1042 32.23 -18.90 -56.52
N GLY A 1043 32.40 -18.71 -55.22
CA GLY A 1043 33.23 -17.68 -54.59
C GLY A 1043 34.72 -17.95 -54.71
N ILE A 1044 35.50 -16.89 -54.43
CA ILE A 1044 36.95 -16.92 -54.39
C ILE A 1044 37.44 -17.59 -53.10
N THR A 1045 36.83 -17.26 -51.96
CA THR A 1045 37.17 -17.79 -50.64
C THR A 1045 35.95 -18.46 -50.04
N VAL A 1046 36.03 -19.77 -49.87
CA VAL A 1046 34.88 -20.61 -49.47
C VAL A 1046 35.29 -21.49 -48.29
N GLY A 1047 34.60 -21.32 -47.16
CA GLY A 1047 34.80 -22.14 -45.97
C GLY A 1047 33.48 -22.67 -45.41
N GLY A 1048 33.50 -23.84 -44.74
CA GLY A 1048 32.30 -24.38 -44.07
C GLY A 1048 31.91 -23.58 -42.82
N PHE A 1049 32.86 -22.88 -42.20
CA PHE A 1049 32.64 -21.99 -41.07
C PHE A 1049 32.86 -20.52 -41.47
N ALA A 1050 34.07 -20.16 -41.91
CA ALA A 1050 34.41 -18.80 -42.32
C ALA A 1050 34.95 -18.73 -43.75
N GLY A 1051 34.53 -17.76 -44.55
CA GLY A 1051 35.16 -17.53 -45.86
C GLY A 1051 36.60 -17.04 -45.71
N LEU A 1052 36.79 -16.00 -44.91
CA LEU A 1052 38.07 -15.41 -44.55
C LEU A 1052 38.19 -15.28 -43.02
N ASN A 1053 39.37 -15.59 -42.47
CA ASN A 1053 39.71 -15.30 -41.09
C ASN A 1053 40.97 -14.44 -40.98
N ALA A 1054 40.87 -13.29 -40.35
CA ALA A 1054 41.98 -12.42 -39.97
C ALA A 1054 42.08 -12.19 -38.45
N GLY A 1055 41.04 -12.56 -37.69
CA GLY A 1055 40.99 -12.50 -36.24
C GLY A 1055 41.23 -13.86 -35.58
N GLU A 1056 40.45 -14.16 -34.55
CA GLU A 1056 40.56 -15.38 -33.74
C GLU A 1056 39.36 -16.30 -33.92
N ILE A 1057 39.66 -17.58 -34.15
CA ILE A 1057 38.69 -18.69 -34.16
C ILE A 1057 39.24 -19.75 -33.19
N GLU A 1058 38.53 -19.99 -32.09
CA GLU A 1058 38.96 -20.90 -31.02
C GLU A 1058 37.82 -21.83 -30.63
N GLY A 1059 38.08 -23.13 -30.47
CA GLY A 1059 37.05 -24.06 -30.02
C GLY A 1059 35.88 -24.24 -31.02
N CYS A 1060 36.11 -23.98 -32.31
CA CYS A 1060 35.04 -23.91 -33.32
C CYS A 1060 35.09 -25.08 -34.31
N HIS A 1061 33.94 -25.42 -34.91
CA HIS A 1061 33.93 -26.51 -35.88
C HIS A 1061 32.90 -26.41 -37.02
N SER A 1062 33.17 -27.13 -38.11
CA SER A 1062 32.27 -27.28 -39.25
C SER A 1062 32.01 -28.74 -39.65
N LYS A 1063 30.75 -29.08 -39.92
CA LYS A 1063 30.35 -30.44 -40.34
C LYS A 1063 29.71 -30.53 -41.73
N GLY A 1064 29.22 -29.42 -42.28
CA GLY A 1064 28.59 -29.41 -43.59
C GLY A 1064 29.59 -29.53 -44.75
N ASP A 1065 29.17 -30.15 -45.85
CA ASP A 1065 30.00 -30.28 -47.05
C ASP A 1065 30.26 -28.91 -47.70
N VAL A 1066 31.48 -28.70 -48.21
CA VAL A 1066 31.94 -27.44 -48.81
C VAL A 1066 32.33 -27.66 -50.26
N GLN A 1067 31.68 -26.93 -51.17
CA GLN A 1067 31.99 -26.89 -52.59
C GLN A 1067 32.39 -25.47 -53.01
N GLY A 1068 33.57 -25.34 -53.64
CA GLY A 1068 34.12 -24.05 -54.08
C GLY A 1068 35.04 -24.16 -55.30
N ILE A 1069 35.43 -23.03 -55.88
CA ILE A 1069 36.18 -23.01 -57.15
C ILE A 1069 37.61 -22.48 -57.08
N LYS A 1070 38.03 -21.89 -55.95
CA LYS A 1070 39.35 -21.27 -55.83
C LYS A 1070 40.05 -21.56 -54.50
N LEU A 1071 39.74 -20.86 -53.41
CA LEU A 1071 40.34 -21.13 -52.10
C LEU A 1071 39.30 -21.82 -51.22
N VAL A 1072 39.41 -23.15 -51.08
CA VAL A 1072 38.35 -23.97 -50.48
C VAL A 1072 38.87 -24.68 -49.24
N GLY A 1073 38.26 -24.41 -48.09
CA GLY A 1073 38.59 -25.06 -46.82
C GLY A 1073 37.36 -25.65 -46.14
N GLY A 1074 37.51 -26.76 -45.41
CA GLY A 1074 36.39 -27.32 -44.65
C GLY A 1074 35.95 -26.40 -43.50
N LEU A 1075 36.89 -25.76 -42.80
CA LEU A 1075 36.61 -24.75 -41.78
C LEU A 1075 36.72 -23.34 -42.37
N VAL A 1076 37.89 -22.98 -42.91
CA VAL A 1076 38.19 -21.61 -43.38
C VAL A 1076 38.71 -21.60 -44.81
N GLY A 1077 38.16 -20.77 -45.69
CA GLY A 1077 38.67 -20.62 -47.06
C GLY A 1077 40.10 -20.06 -47.10
N ALA A 1078 40.31 -18.90 -46.49
CA ALA A 1078 41.63 -18.28 -46.32
C ALA A 1078 41.86 -17.77 -44.89
N ASN A 1079 43.03 -18.08 -44.31
CA ASN A 1079 43.40 -17.68 -42.96
C ASN A 1079 44.65 -16.77 -42.93
N THR A 1080 44.54 -15.62 -42.30
CA THR A 1080 45.65 -14.74 -41.90
C THR A 1080 45.70 -14.50 -40.39
N GLY A 1081 44.70 -14.98 -39.64
CA GLY A 1081 44.57 -14.84 -38.18
C GLY A 1081 44.99 -16.10 -37.42
N ASN A 1082 44.38 -16.31 -36.26
CA ASN A 1082 44.57 -17.48 -35.40
C ASN A 1082 43.42 -18.47 -35.55
N ILE A 1083 43.75 -19.76 -35.65
CA ILE A 1083 42.82 -20.88 -35.54
C ILE A 1083 43.38 -21.82 -34.48
N ASP A 1084 42.66 -22.01 -33.39
CA ASP A 1084 43.06 -22.90 -32.29
C ASP A 1084 41.90 -23.82 -31.88
N GLU A 1085 42.22 -25.00 -31.36
CA GLU A 1085 41.26 -25.99 -30.86
C GLU A 1085 40.03 -26.17 -31.78
N SER A 1086 40.24 -26.27 -33.09
CA SER A 1086 39.16 -26.22 -34.07
C SER A 1086 39.22 -27.36 -35.08
N PHE A 1087 38.08 -27.77 -35.63
CA PHE A 1087 38.06 -28.89 -36.57
C PHE A 1087 37.01 -28.82 -37.67
N SER A 1088 37.22 -29.61 -38.73
CA SER A 1088 36.24 -29.80 -39.80
C SER A 1088 36.00 -31.29 -40.08
N SER A 1089 34.76 -31.66 -40.37
CA SER A 1089 34.39 -33.04 -40.74
C SER A 1089 33.60 -33.17 -42.04
N GLY A 1090 33.10 -32.06 -42.60
CA GLY A 1090 32.43 -32.06 -43.90
C GLY A 1090 33.41 -32.30 -45.06
N ASN A 1091 32.94 -32.88 -46.16
CA ASN A 1091 33.79 -33.10 -47.33
C ASN A 1091 34.07 -31.78 -48.06
N VAL A 1092 35.28 -31.64 -48.60
CA VAL A 1092 35.73 -30.47 -49.33
C VAL A 1092 35.90 -30.83 -50.81
N SER A 1093 35.15 -30.15 -51.67
CA SER A 1093 35.16 -30.34 -53.13
C SER A 1093 35.57 -29.04 -53.83
N GLY A 1094 36.84 -28.93 -54.19
CA GLY A 1094 37.38 -27.87 -55.04
C GLY A 1094 37.19 -28.15 -56.53
N ASP A 1095 37.21 -27.11 -57.37
CA ASP A 1095 37.20 -27.26 -58.83
C ASP A 1095 38.43 -28.07 -59.31
N THR A 1096 38.16 -29.25 -59.87
CA THR A 1096 39.13 -30.22 -60.38
C THR A 1096 39.57 -29.93 -61.81
N THR A 1097 39.21 -28.79 -62.39
CA THR A 1097 39.58 -28.39 -63.76
C THR A 1097 40.48 -27.16 -63.82
N SER A 1098 40.62 -26.43 -62.72
CA SER A 1098 41.33 -25.16 -62.67
C SER A 1098 42.64 -25.23 -61.89
N SER A 1099 43.73 -24.76 -62.50
CA SER A 1099 45.01 -24.60 -61.79
C SER A 1099 44.98 -23.54 -60.69
N ASP A 1100 43.92 -22.76 -60.56
CA ASP A 1100 43.86 -21.71 -59.55
C ASP A 1100 43.22 -22.18 -58.23
N THR A 1101 42.72 -23.42 -58.19
CA THR A 1101 42.12 -24.01 -57.00
C THR A 1101 43.20 -24.48 -56.03
N ASP A 1102 43.10 -24.08 -54.75
CA ASP A 1102 43.81 -24.64 -53.60
C ASP A 1102 42.76 -25.19 -52.61
N SER A 1103 42.92 -26.44 -52.17
CA SER A 1103 41.90 -27.12 -51.35
C SER A 1103 42.51 -27.78 -50.12
N GLY A 1104 41.96 -27.49 -48.94
CA GLY A 1104 42.40 -28.07 -47.68
C GLY A 1104 41.24 -28.58 -46.84
N GLY A 1105 41.44 -29.69 -46.12
CA GLY A 1105 40.37 -30.23 -45.27
C GLY A 1105 39.98 -29.27 -44.16
N LEU A 1106 40.92 -28.55 -43.55
CA LEU A 1106 40.64 -27.49 -42.58
C LEU A 1106 40.69 -26.10 -43.23
N VAL A 1107 41.79 -25.78 -43.91
CA VAL A 1107 42.02 -24.44 -44.48
C VAL A 1107 42.49 -24.50 -45.93
N GLY A 1108 41.85 -23.76 -46.83
CA GLY A 1108 42.29 -23.67 -48.23
C GLY A 1108 43.69 -23.07 -48.35
N VAL A 1109 43.84 -21.82 -47.90
CA VAL A 1109 45.14 -21.12 -47.83
C VAL A 1109 45.40 -20.58 -46.43
N ASN A 1110 46.52 -20.97 -45.83
CA ASN A 1110 46.97 -20.44 -44.55
C ASN A 1110 48.16 -19.48 -44.75
N SER A 1111 48.09 -18.29 -44.16
CA SER A 1111 49.25 -17.42 -43.91
C SER A 1111 49.35 -17.02 -42.43
N GLY A 1112 48.35 -17.33 -41.60
CA GLY A 1112 48.33 -17.07 -40.17
C GLY A 1112 48.83 -18.25 -39.36
N SER A 1113 48.23 -18.49 -38.19
CA SER A 1113 48.58 -19.60 -37.31
C SER A 1113 47.45 -20.61 -37.17
N ILE A 1114 47.80 -21.89 -37.11
CA ILE A 1114 46.91 -23.02 -36.84
C ILE A 1114 47.52 -23.88 -35.74
N TYR A 1115 46.79 -24.04 -34.64
CA TYR A 1115 47.18 -24.80 -33.46
C TYR A 1115 46.09 -25.79 -33.08
N ASN A 1116 46.48 -26.92 -32.50
CA ASN A 1116 45.58 -27.89 -31.88
C ASN A 1116 44.32 -28.22 -32.71
N SER A 1117 44.46 -28.39 -34.02
CA SER A 1117 43.31 -28.42 -34.93
C SER A 1117 43.37 -29.60 -35.89
N TYR A 1118 42.22 -30.02 -36.42
CA TYR A 1118 42.18 -31.23 -37.26
C TYR A 1118 41.09 -31.27 -38.32
N SER A 1119 41.29 -32.11 -39.34
CA SER A 1119 40.30 -32.36 -40.40
C SER A 1119 40.04 -33.84 -40.63
N LEU A 1120 38.75 -34.20 -40.69
CA LEU A 1120 38.29 -35.57 -40.90
C LEU A 1120 37.67 -35.80 -42.29
N GLY A 1121 37.19 -34.73 -42.95
CA GLY A 1121 36.48 -34.81 -44.22
C GLY A 1121 37.39 -35.12 -45.41
N ASN A 1122 36.83 -35.75 -46.44
CA ASN A 1122 37.56 -36.02 -47.68
C ASN A 1122 37.82 -34.72 -48.44
N VAL A 1123 38.95 -34.63 -49.13
CA VAL A 1123 39.38 -33.44 -49.88
C VAL A 1123 39.65 -33.78 -51.33
N GLU A 1124 38.93 -33.12 -52.24
CA GLU A 1124 39.13 -33.20 -53.68
C GLU A 1124 39.46 -31.80 -54.25
N GLY A 1125 40.39 -31.71 -55.20
CA GLY A 1125 40.71 -30.46 -55.88
C GLY A 1125 41.70 -30.62 -57.05
N TYR A 1126 42.12 -29.52 -57.68
CA TYR A 1126 43.09 -29.58 -58.77
C TYR A 1126 44.55 -29.40 -58.32
N ARG A 1127 44.93 -28.20 -57.84
CA ARG A 1127 46.29 -27.87 -57.41
C ARG A 1127 46.33 -27.68 -55.89
N PHE A 1128 47.45 -27.99 -55.25
CA PHE A 1128 47.68 -27.79 -53.81
C PHE A 1128 46.53 -28.32 -52.96
N VAL A 1129 46.38 -29.64 -52.99
CA VAL A 1129 45.35 -30.36 -52.25
C VAL A 1129 45.99 -30.98 -51.02
N GLY A 1130 45.59 -30.55 -49.84
CA GLY A 1130 46.11 -31.02 -48.56
C GLY A 1130 45.03 -31.58 -47.64
N GLY A 1131 45.34 -32.65 -46.91
CA GLY A 1131 44.41 -33.19 -45.93
C GLY A 1131 43.99 -32.17 -44.87
N LEU A 1132 44.91 -31.34 -44.39
CA LEU A 1132 44.65 -30.23 -43.45
C LEU A 1132 44.65 -28.87 -44.17
N VAL A 1133 45.73 -28.56 -44.89
CA VAL A 1133 45.92 -27.23 -45.52
C VAL A 1133 46.29 -27.37 -46.99
N GLY A 1134 45.58 -26.69 -47.89
CA GLY A 1134 45.93 -26.68 -49.32
C GLY A 1134 47.29 -26.04 -49.55
N ARG A 1135 47.39 -24.74 -49.28
CA ARG A 1135 48.65 -23.97 -49.34
C ARG A 1135 48.93 -23.27 -48.01
N ASN A 1136 50.05 -23.61 -47.37
CA ASN A 1136 50.62 -22.79 -46.31
C ASN A 1136 51.55 -21.74 -46.93
N SER A 1137 51.52 -20.48 -46.51
CA SER A 1137 52.08 -19.34 -47.23
C SER A 1137 52.78 -18.37 -46.29
N THR A 1138 53.84 -17.71 -46.80
CA THR A 1138 54.57 -16.65 -46.07
C THR A 1138 54.29 -15.24 -46.60
N ILE A 1139 53.25 -15.08 -47.44
CA ILE A 1139 52.99 -13.84 -48.21
C ILE A 1139 52.42 -12.72 -47.31
N SER A 1140 52.01 -13.02 -46.08
CA SER A 1140 51.48 -12.02 -45.13
C SER A 1140 51.99 -12.19 -43.69
N TYR A 1141 52.10 -13.44 -43.20
CA TYR A 1141 52.79 -13.80 -41.96
C TYR A 1141 53.51 -15.15 -42.16
N ASP A 1142 54.13 -15.73 -41.13
CA ASP A 1142 55.02 -16.90 -41.26
C ASP A 1142 54.32 -18.24 -41.62
N GLY A 1143 52.98 -18.29 -41.60
CA GLY A 1143 52.23 -19.52 -41.90
C GLY A 1143 52.59 -20.65 -40.93
N ASN A 1144 52.27 -20.50 -39.64
CA ASN A 1144 52.64 -21.48 -38.62
C ASN A 1144 51.55 -22.55 -38.45
N ILE A 1145 51.95 -23.81 -38.44
CA ILE A 1145 51.04 -24.94 -38.19
C ILE A 1145 51.68 -25.84 -37.14
N SER A 1146 50.97 -26.08 -36.04
CA SER A 1146 51.44 -27.03 -35.04
C SER A 1146 50.34 -27.80 -34.33
N ASN A 1147 50.71 -28.94 -33.77
CA ASN A 1147 49.82 -29.83 -33.02
C ASN A 1147 48.52 -30.14 -33.76
N SER A 1148 48.61 -30.42 -35.06
CA SER A 1148 47.44 -30.54 -35.92
C SER A 1148 47.49 -31.79 -36.78
N TYR A 1149 46.33 -32.32 -37.18
CA TYR A 1149 46.30 -33.56 -37.97
C TYR A 1149 45.17 -33.69 -38.99
N SER A 1150 45.32 -34.61 -39.94
CA SER A 1150 44.27 -34.92 -40.93
C SER A 1150 44.14 -36.42 -41.23
N THR A 1151 42.90 -36.87 -41.50
CA THR A 1151 42.59 -38.29 -41.74
C THR A 1151 41.72 -38.56 -42.97
N GLY A 1152 41.13 -37.55 -43.58
CA GLY A 1152 40.28 -37.74 -44.77
C GLY A 1152 41.06 -38.18 -46.01
N THR A 1153 40.38 -38.84 -46.95
CA THR A 1153 40.99 -39.16 -48.26
C THR A 1153 41.35 -37.89 -49.02
N VAL A 1154 42.49 -37.89 -49.71
CA VAL A 1154 42.97 -36.72 -50.46
C VAL A 1154 43.16 -37.06 -51.94
N THR A 1155 42.40 -36.40 -52.81
CA THR A 1155 42.43 -36.60 -54.27
C THR A 1155 42.73 -35.30 -54.99
N GLY A 1156 43.75 -35.30 -55.87
CA GLY A 1156 44.03 -34.12 -56.69
C GLY A 1156 44.91 -34.39 -57.91
N THR A 1157 45.26 -33.31 -58.63
CA THR A 1157 46.03 -33.40 -59.88
C THR A 1157 47.49 -32.94 -59.72
N ALA A 1158 47.76 -31.88 -58.94
CA ALA A 1158 49.10 -31.30 -58.81
C ALA A 1158 49.39 -30.77 -57.39
N GLY A 1159 50.49 -31.21 -56.76
CA GLY A 1159 50.86 -30.79 -55.41
C GLY A 1159 49.89 -31.32 -54.35
N ILE A 1160 49.91 -32.63 -54.16
CA ILE A 1160 49.00 -33.37 -53.28
C ILE A 1160 49.79 -33.76 -52.04
N GLY A 1161 49.24 -33.49 -50.86
CA GLY A 1161 49.88 -33.87 -49.59
C GLY A 1161 48.88 -34.43 -48.60
N GLY A 1162 49.31 -35.46 -47.87
CA GLY A 1162 48.49 -36.07 -46.83
C GLY A 1162 48.09 -35.09 -45.72
N LEU A 1163 48.97 -34.12 -45.40
CA LEU A 1163 48.67 -32.99 -44.51
C LEU A 1163 48.60 -31.66 -45.26
N ILE A 1164 49.62 -31.33 -46.05
CA ILE A 1164 49.76 -30.02 -46.71
C ILE A 1164 50.14 -30.20 -48.18
N GLY A 1165 49.41 -29.54 -49.09
CA GLY A 1165 49.68 -29.59 -50.53
C GLY A 1165 50.93 -28.80 -50.97
N HIS A 1166 51.16 -27.62 -50.39
CA HIS A 1166 52.34 -26.78 -50.64
C HIS A 1166 52.73 -25.97 -49.39
N ASN A 1167 54.02 -25.95 -49.03
CA ASN A 1167 54.48 -25.37 -47.76
C ASN A 1167 55.82 -24.61 -47.82
N PRO A 1168 55.79 -23.27 -47.97
CA PRO A 1168 56.89 -22.36 -47.61
C PRO A 1168 56.95 -21.97 -46.12
N GLY A 1169 55.93 -22.27 -45.31
CA GLY A 1169 55.86 -21.88 -43.90
C GLY A 1169 56.42 -22.91 -42.92
N ILE A 1170 56.15 -22.72 -41.63
CA ILE A 1170 56.65 -23.56 -40.52
C ILE A 1170 55.58 -24.59 -40.12
N VAL A 1171 56.01 -25.84 -39.99
CA VAL A 1171 55.14 -26.97 -39.59
C VAL A 1171 55.85 -27.80 -38.54
N THR A 1172 55.26 -27.97 -37.36
CA THR A 1172 55.86 -28.69 -36.23
C THR A 1172 54.84 -29.59 -35.54
N SER A 1173 55.23 -30.76 -35.07
CA SER A 1173 54.35 -31.69 -34.32
C SER A 1173 52.96 -31.91 -34.93
N SER A 1174 52.90 -32.03 -36.26
CA SER A 1174 51.66 -32.19 -37.03
C SER A 1174 51.72 -33.40 -37.96
N TYR A 1175 50.59 -34.09 -38.10
CA TYR A 1175 50.57 -35.49 -38.58
C TYR A 1175 49.42 -35.79 -39.54
N TRP A 1176 49.59 -36.77 -40.43
CA TRP A 1176 48.46 -37.30 -41.20
C TRP A 1176 48.46 -38.82 -41.21
N ASP A 1177 47.28 -39.39 -41.39
CA ASP A 1177 47.12 -40.83 -41.54
C ASP A 1177 47.40 -41.26 -42.99
N THR A 1178 48.41 -42.12 -43.20
CA THR A 1178 48.80 -42.59 -44.54
C THR A 1178 47.87 -43.64 -45.13
N ASP A 1179 47.19 -44.42 -44.29
CA ASP A 1179 46.29 -45.50 -44.71
C ASP A 1179 44.93 -44.93 -45.12
N SER A 1180 44.35 -44.05 -44.29
CA SER A 1180 43.04 -43.46 -44.53
C SER A 1180 43.09 -42.35 -45.59
N SER A 1181 44.16 -41.55 -45.64
CA SER A 1181 44.29 -40.51 -46.67
C SER A 1181 44.56 -41.06 -48.07
N GLY A 1182 45.14 -42.27 -48.15
CA GLY A 1182 45.69 -42.85 -49.39
C GLY A 1182 46.97 -42.19 -49.88
N ILE A 1183 47.59 -41.29 -49.10
CA ILE A 1183 48.75 -40.50 -49.48
C ILE A 1183 49.95 -40.75 -48.55
N THR A 1184 51.09 -41.09 -49.14
CA THR A 1184 52.34 -41.41 -48.40
C THR A 1184 53.30 -40.23 -48.23
N THR A 1185 53.03 -39.08 -48.85
CA THR A 1185 53.91 -37.89 -48.82
C THR A 1185 53.14 -36.59 -48.55
N SER A 1186 53.80 -35.58 -47.99
CA SER A 1186 53.23 -34.25 -47.74
C SER A 1186 54.30 -33.17 -47.85
N ALA A 1187 53.91 -31.92 -48.15
CA ALA A 1187 54.84 -30.78 -48.19
C ALA A 1187 55.35 -30.36 -46.78
N GLY A 1188 54.71 -30.85 -45.72
CA GLY A 1188 55.10 -30.68 -44.32
C GLY A 1188 54.40 -31.68 -43.40
N GLY A 1189 54.88 -31.79 -42.16
CA GLY A 1189 54.40 -32.76 -41.16
C GLY A 1189 55.02 -34.15 -41.29
N THR A 1190 54.53 -35.10 -40.49
CA THR A 1190 54.96 -36.52 -40.50
C THR A 1190 53.78 -37.46 -40.69
N GLY A 1191 53.89 -38.45 -41.59
CA GLY A 1191 52.83 -39.42 -41.85
C GLY A 1191 52.98 -40.68 -41.01
N TYR A 1192 51.87 -41.21 -40.50
CA TYR A 1192 51.79 -42.44 -39.71
C TYR A 1192 50.61 -43.31 -40.18
N SER A 1193 50.70 -44.63 -39.95
CA SER A 1193 49.58 -45.55 -40.19
C SER A 1193 48.40 -45.28 -39.26
N THR A 1194 47.20 -45.79 -39.58
CA THR A 1194 46.04 -45.66 -38.68
C THR A 1194 46.31 -46.23 -37.30
N SER A 1195 46.97 -47.38 -37.23
CA SER A 1195 47.34 -47.98 -35.95
C SER A 1195 48.26 -47.11 -35.11
N GLU A 1196 49.18 -46.37 -35.74
CA GLU A 1196 50.11 -45.47 -35.03
C GLU A 1196 49.42 -44.15 -34.64
N MET A 1197 48.53 -43.63 -35.48
CA MET A 1197 47.72 -42.44 -35.18
C MET A 1197 46.70 -42.66 -34.05
N HIS A 1198 46.43 -43.90 -33.67
CA HIS A 1198 45.62 -44.26 -32.50
C HIS A 1198 46.43 -44.44 -31.21
N GLN A 1199 47.72 -44.07 -31.20
CA GLN A 1199 48.57 -44.14 -30.00
C GLN A 1199 48.92 -42.75 -29.47
N GLN A 1200 48.71 -42.50 -28.18
CA GLN A 1200 49.04 -41.21 -27.56
C GLN A 1200 50.53 -40.88 -27.72
N THR A 1201 51.40 -41.90 -27.69
CA THR A 1201 52.86 -41.75 -27.82
C THR A 1201 53.33 -41.21 -29.17
N THR A 1202 52.48 -41.24 -30.19
CA THR A 1202 52.76 -40.70 -31.53
C THR A 1202 52.76 -39.16 -31.53
N PHE A 1203 51.94 -38.56 -30.66
CA PHE A 1203 51.71 -37.12 -30.59
C PHE A 1203 52.65 -36.45 -29.59
N ILE A 1204 53.94 -36.46 -29.90
CA ILE A 1204 54.98 -35.85 -29.06
C ILE A 1204 54.72 -34.34 -28.95
N ASP A 1205 54.84 -33.82 -27.73
CA ASP A 1205 54.61 -32.41 -27.34
C ASP A 1205 53.14 -31.93 -27.34
N TRP A 1206 52.17 -32.83 -27.47
CA TRP A 1206 50.74 -32.48 -27.35
C TRP A 1206 50.25 -32.46 -25.90
N ASN A 1207 49.35 -31.53 -25.57
CA ASN A 1207 48.74 -31.42 -24.23
C ASN A 1207 47.48 -32.30 -24.11
N PHE A 1208 47.64 -33.54 -23.65
CA PHE A 1208 46.53 -34.44 -23.30
C PHE A 1208 45.94 -34.20 -21.91
N THR A 1209 46.42 -33.20 -21.16
CA THR A 1209 45.89 -32.84 -19.84
C THR A 1209 44.72 -31.88 -19.96
N ASP A 1210 44.83 -30.89 -20.86
CA ASP A 1210 43.85 -29.79 -20.95
C ASP A 1210 43.15 -29.71 -22.32
N ILE A 1211 43.82 -30.09 -23.42
CA ILE A 1211 43.33 -29.84 -24.79
C ILE A 1211 42.78 -31.12 -25.44
N TRP A 1212 43.58 -32.18 -25.44
CA TRP A 1212 43.29 -33.40 -26.20
C TRP A 1212 42.87 -34.58 -25.32
N ASN A 1213 42.02 -35.44 -25.87
CA ASN A 1213 41.73 -36.80 -25.42
C ASN A 1213 42.09 -37.80 -26.53
N ILE A 1214 42.34 -39.05 -26.17
CA ILE A 1214 42.51 -40.15 -27.13
C ILE A 1214 42.11 -41.47 -26.45
N ASP A 1215 41.32 -42.27 -27.15
CA ASP A 1215 41.01 -43.64 -26.75
C ASP A 1215 41.98 -44.58 -27.47
N GLU A 1216 43.02 -45.01 -26.75
CA GLU A 1216 44.10 -45.88 -27.25
C GLU A 1216 43.54 -47.06 -28.07
N ASP A 1217 44.19 -47.35 -29.20
CA ASP A 1217 43.80 -48.33 -30.22
C ASP A 1217 42.46 -48.08 -30.95
N SER A 1218 41.65 -47.12 -30.49
CA SER A 1218 40.22 -47.01 -30.85
C SER A 1218 39.86 -45.70 -31.54
N SER A 1219 40.53 -44.59 -31.24
CA SER A 1219 40.25 -43.27 -31.80
C SER A 1219 41.52 -42.51 -32.21
N TYR A 1220 41.34 -41.54 -33.11
CA TYR A 1220 42.29 -40.41 -33.25
C TYR A 1220 42.19 -39.47 -32.03
N PRO A 1221 43.17 -38.58 -31.79
CA PRO A 1221 43.01 -37.52 -30.80
C PRO A 1221 41.79 -36.63 -31.07
N TYR A 1222 41.00 -36.32 -30.07
CA TYR A 1222 39.87 -35.39 -30.18
C TYR A 1222 39.92 -34.33 -29.08
N LEU A 1223 39.32 -33.17 -29.34
CA LEU A 1223 39.35 -32.05 -28.41
C LEU A 1223 38.41 -32.30 -27.22
N ARG A 1224 38.86 -31.99 -26.01
CA ARG A 1224 38.10 -32.20 -24.76
C ARG A 1224 36.80 -31.41 -24.66
N ASN A 1225 36.75 -30.25 -25.30
CA ASN A 1225 35.58 -29.37 -25.27
C ASN A 1225 34.46 -29.81 -26.24
N ASN A 1226 34.55 -31.00 -26.85
CA ASN A 1226 33.64 -31.52 -27.88
C ASN A 1226 33.04 -32.92 -27.55
N GLU A 1227 32.86 -33.26 -26.26
CA GLU A 1227 32.10 -34.47 -25.85
C GLU A 1227 30.58 -34.36 -26.07
#